data_AF-A0AAV5DVV5-F1
#
_entry.id   AF-A0AAV5DVV5-F1
#
_cell.length_a   1.000
_cell.length_b   1.000
_cell.length_c   1.000
_cell.angle_alpha   90.00
_cell.angle_beta   90.00
_cell.angle_gamma   90.00
#
_symmetry.space_group_name_H-M   'P 1'
#
loop_
_entity.id
_entity.type
_entity.pdbx_description
1 polymer ?
#
loop_
_entity_poly.entity_id
_entity_poly.type
_entity_poly.pdbx_seq_one_letter_code
_entity_poly.pdbx_strand_id
1 'polypeptide(L)'
;MSRWPEPAPLRAPVPVPFPALPLAARLHRAARARTRARALLLLLLLRAAAAAARPGARRGARAPLRRPRAAPRRADARRQAPRALDAEPRVAAFFGADSGRGVLGALDPREVLLLKCLVAAGQEHVLGDDLDWSGVWHHEHHRENGVNGGSALREALYTLAGLVGKWSSEGVVNGETGGSSGEMELLRSLLKFLGDIDEFYDCIGGIVGYQIMALELLSTSKDRMRRPSQDKFVDFHVPDGLNLMEDTEYASQAALWGIEGLPELGEIYPIGGAGDRLGLVDSETGESLPAALLPYCGRSLLEGLIRDLQAREFLHFKIYGKQCITPVAIMTSSVKNNHDHIVGICESLDWFGRGHENFRLFEQPLVPVVNAEDGKWVISKSLFPVGKPGGHGAIWKLACDRGVFKWFHRCGRKGATVRQVSNVVAATDLTLMALAGIGLRCNKKLGFASCERRPGATEGVNVLIEKQNQDGIWSYGITCIEYTEFEKYGIPEPTVITGRFLVRTFCYLVTHIYFSEFSSQVSYPANTNILYVDLQAVEEIGSRKNASCLPGMVLNLKKTASYVDHFGFECSIAGGRLECTMQNIADNFVNKYNYKCSKGIESELDTFIVYNERKRVTSSAKKKLKSEARSLHQTPEGSLLDIMRNAHDLLSSCSIEVPEVKDNSEYLHSGPPFLIFLHPALGPFWDIIRQKFIGGSVSEGSELQIEVAEFLWKDVELDGSLIIQADNIMGSTKSNEHGEQILHYGARLQSVKIMNEGINWTSPKNVYWKHDVERSESLKIILYGNAEFEAKDVVLKGNHIFEVPDGHRMRIIQDKGGFDVKLEPISVEMMSSGTWYWKYTVDGVHVKLNMVEKYTASATDS
;
A
#
# COMPACT_ATOMS: atom_id res chain seq x y z
N MET A 1 -5.09 -8.78 -76.04
CA MET A 1 -6.57 -8.81 -75.98
C MET A 1 -7.03 -7.96 -74.81
N SER A 2 -8.00 -7.08 -75.07
CA SER A 2 -8.86 -6.27 -74.16
C SER A 2 -8.22 -5.31 -73.13
N ARG A 3 -8.32 -4.00 -73.46
CA ARG A 3 -8.31 -2.84 -72.54
C ARG A 3 -9.63 -2.71 -71.76
N TRP A 4 -9.65 -1.76 -70.79
CA TRP A 4 -10.75 -1.02 -70.10
C TRP A 4 -10.86 -1.31 -68.57
N PRO A 5 -11.28 -0.34 -67.71
CA PRO A 5 -10.80 1.03 -67.51
C PRO A 5 -10.58 1.40 -65.99
N GLU A 6 -9.94 2.54 -65.70
CA GLU A 6 -9.82 3.11 -64.33
C GLU A 6 -11.16 3.59 -63.75
N PRO A 7 -11.39 3.54 -62.41
CA PRO A 7 -12.49 4.21 -61.75
C PRO A 7 -12.10 5.59 -61.15
N ALA A 8 -13.01 6.55 -61.33
CA ALA A 8 -12.96 7.94 -60.87
C ALA A 8 -13.04 8.11 -59.33
N PRO A 9 -12.62 9.27 -58.78
CA PRO A 9 -12.62 9.52 -57.34
C PRO A 9 -14.01 9.90 -56.79
N LEU A 10 -14.37 9.28 -55.66
CA LEU A 10 -15.60 9.57 -54.90
C LEU A 10 -15.52 10.94 -54.20
N ARG A 11 -16.51 11.80 -54.47
CA ARG A 11 -16.74 13.06 -53.75
C ARG A 11 -17.25 12.80 -52.32
N ALA A 12 -16.74 13.57 -51.36
CA ALA A 12 -17.19 13.60 -49.98
C ALA A 12 -18.64 14.11 -49.84
N PRO A 13 -19.44 13.60 -48.88
CA PRO A 13 -20.76 14.13 -48.60
C PRO A 13 -20.71 15.39 -47.71
N VAL A 14 -21.58 16.35 -48.04
CA VAL A 14 -21.85 17.60 -47.32
C VAL A 14 -22.51 17.32 -45.95
N PRO A 15 -22.17 18.03 -44.86
CA PRO A 15 -22.75 17.79 -43.54
C PRO A 15 -24.21 18.29 -43.44
N VAL A 16 -25.09 17.43 -42.95
CA VAL A 16 -26.49 17.72 -42.61
C VAL A 16 -26.56 18.26 -41.17
N PRO A 17 -27.40 19.26 -40.83
CA PRO A 17 -27.48 19.78 -39.46
C PRO A 17 -28.07 18.74 -38.49
N PHE A 18 -27.47 18.63 -37.30
CA PHE A 18 -27.89 17.74 -36.22
C PHE A 18 -29.37 17.93 -35.81
N PRO A 19 -30.14 16.85 -35.56
CA PRO A 19 -31.44 16.96 -34.94
C PRO A 19 -31.29 17.26 -33.43
N ALA A 20 -32.22 18.04 -32.89
CA ALA A 20 -32.28 18.35 -31.46
C ALA A 20 -32.40 17.07 -30.60
N LEU A 21 -31.72 17.06 -29.45
CA LEU A 21 -31.76 15.99 -28.44
C LEU A 21 -33.21 15.56 -28.09
N PRO A 22 -33.51 14.25 -28.00
CA PRO A 22 -34.85 13.76 -27.69
C PRO A 22 -35.32 14.19 -26.28
N LEU A 23 -36.62 14.45 -26.16
CA LEU A 23 -37.30 14.97 -24.96
C LEU A 23 -37.03 14.13 -23.69
N ALA A 24 -36.82 12.82 -23.83
CA ALA A 24 -36.47 11.89 -22.76
C ALA A 24 -35.14 12.23 -22.08
N ALA A 25 -34.12 12.65 -22.84
CA ALA A 25 -32.82 13.04 -22.30
C ALA A 25 -32.89 14.38 -21.51
N ARG A 26 -33.81 15.28 -21.89
CA ARG A 26 -34.09 16.53 -21.16
C ARG A 26 -34.85 16.28 -19.85
N LEU A 27 -35.81 15.35 -19.86
CA LEU A 27 -36.57 14.95 -18.66
C LEU A 27 -35.69 14.20 -17.64
N HIS A 28 -34.80 13.31 -18.08
CA HIS A 28 -33.82 12.67 -17.20
C HIS A 28 -32.81 13.66 -16.60
N ARG A 29 -32.34 14.66 -17.37
CA ARG A 29 -31.50 15.75 -16.84
C ARG A 29 -32.24 16.58 -15.77
N ALA A 30 -33.53 16.88 -15.97
CA ALA A 30 -34.34 17.62 -15.01
C ALA A 30 -34.61 16.81 -13.71
N ALA A 31 -34.86 15.50 -13.82
CA ALA A 31 -35.02 14.61 -12.67
C ALA A 31 -33.73 14.48 -11.84
N ARG A 32 -32.56 14.39 -12.50
CA ARG A 32 -31.23 14.39 -11.84
C ARG A 32 -30.92 15.72 -11.16
N ALA A 33 -31.25 16.85 -11.79
CA ALA A 33 -31.07 18.18 -11.20
C ALA A 33 -31.95 18.40 -9.95
N ARG A 34 -33.21 17.93 -9.99
CA ARG A 34 -34.12 17.99 -8.82
C ARG A 34 -33.68 17.07 -7.68
N THR A 35 -33.18 15.87 -8.00
CA THR A 35 -32.62 14.94 -7.00
C THR A 35 -31.36 15.53 -6.36
N ARG A 36 -30.47 16.14 -7.16
CA ARG A 36 -29.27 16.82 -6.67
C ARG A 36 -29.60 18.01 -5.77
N ALA A 37 -30.54 18.88 -6.15
CA ALA A 37 -30.93 20.03 -5.35
C ALA A 37 -31.58 19.64 -4.00
N ARG A 38 -32.39 18.58 -3.98
CA ARG A 38 -33.03 18.08 -2.76
C ARG A 38 -32.05 17.33 -1.85
N ALA A 39 -31.16 16.51 -2.41
CA ALA A 39 -30.09 15.87 -1.66
C ALA A 39 -29.12 16.89 -1.07
N LEU A 40 -28.83 17.99 -1.78
CA LEU A 40 -28.05 19.11 -1.26
C LEU A 40 -28.76 19.83 -0.09
N LEU A 41 -30.08 19.98 -0.16
CA LEU A 41 -30.90 20.54 0.92
C LEU A 41 -30.91 19.61 2.15
N LEU A 42 -31.05 18.30 1.94
CA LEU A 42 -30.96 17.29 3.01
C LEU A 42 -29.55 17.27 3.63
N LEU A 43 -28.50 17.35 2.82
CA LEU A 43 -27.11 17.46 3.28
C LEU A 43 -26.86 18.76 4.05
N LEU A 44 -27.43 19.89 3.63
CA LEU A 44 -27.37 21.17 4.35
C LEU A 44 -28.10 21.09 5.69
N LEU A 45 -29.25 20.41 5.75
CA LEU A 45 -30.00 20.16 6.98
C LEU A 45 -29.24 19.21 7.93
N LEU A 46 -28.63 18.14 7.41
CA LEU A 46 -27.79 17.21 8.18
C LEU A 46 -26.48 17.88 8.66
N ARG A 47 -25.84 18.72 7.84
CA ARG A 47 -24.68 19.55 8.22
C ARG A 47 -25.03 20.61 9.26
N ALA A 48 -26.20 21.23 9.16
CA ALA A 48 -26.70 22.17 10.18
C ALA A 48 -26.98 21.46 11.52
N ALA A 49 -27.50 20.23 11.48
CA ALA A 49 -27.70 19.39 12.66
C ALA A 49 -26.36 18.96 13.30
N ALA A 50 -25.34 18.66 12.48
CA ALA A 50 -23.99 18.30 12.95
C ALA A 50 -23.22 19.51 13.53
N ALA A 51 -23.35 20.69 12.93
CA ALA A 51 -22.73 21.92 13.42
C ALA A 51 -23.26 22.35 14.82
N ALA A 52 -24.48 21.96 15.16
CA ALA A 52 -25.11 22.21 16.46
C ALA A 52 -24.62 21.26 17.58
N ALA A 53 -23.79 20.25 17.28
CA ALA A 53 -23.35 19.20 18.22
C ALA A 53 -22.00 19.46 18.96
N ARG A 54 -21.44 20.68 18.91
CA ARG A 54 -20.12 21.03 19.50
C ARG A 54 -20.04 20.90 21.03
N PRO A 55 -18.91 20.42 21.61
CA PRO A 55 -18.54 20.68 23.00
C PRO A 55 -17.55 21.85 23.07
N GLY A 56 -17.86 22.87 23.86
CA GLY A 56 -16.89 23.90 24.26
C GLY A 56 -16.24 23.52 25.60
N ALA A 57 -14.92 23.43 25.61
CA ALA A 57 -14.11 23.44 26.83
C ALA A 57 -14.22 24.80 27.55
N ARG A 58 -14.25 24.77 28.88
CA ARG A 58 -14.32 25.94 29.77
C ARG A 58 -13.05 26.81 29.65
N ARG A 59 -13.21 28.14 29.60
CA ARG A 59 -12.37 29.13 30.32
C ARG A 59 -13.09 30.49 30.46
N GLY A 60 -13.20 30.98 31.70
CA GLY A 60 -13.06 32.37 32.17
C GLY A 60 -13.93 33.53 31.63
N ALA A 61 -15.01 33.84 32.35
CA ALA A 61 -15.52 35.17 32.80
C ALA A 61 -15.49 36.44 31.91
N ARG A 62 -16.68 36.95 31.53
CA ARG A 62 -17.38 38.20 32.01
C ARG A 62 -18.53 38.58 31.04
N ALA A 63 -19.69 38.94 31.60
CA ALA A 63 -20.95 39.28 30.91
C ALA A 63 -21.17 40.81 30.79
N PRO A 64 -22.31 41.37 30.33
CA PRO A 64 -23.48 40.79 29.60
C PRO A 64 -23.93 41.63 28.36
N LEU A 65 -24.79 41.06 27.49
CA LEU A 65 -25.99 41.73 26.92
C LEU A 65 -26.90 40.77 26.13
N ARG A 66 -28.06 40.49 26.76
CA ARG A 66 -29.42 40.09 26.30
C ARG A 66 -29.63 39.18 25.05
N ARG A 67 -30.22 38.00 25.33
CA ARG A 67 -31.06 37.13 24.45
C ARG A 67 -32.51 37.69 24.34
N PRO A 68 -33.35 37.29 23.35
CA PRO A 68 -34.09 35.98 23.29
C PRO A 68 -33.90 35.27 21.92
N ARG A 69 -34.10 33.97 21.67
CA ARG A 69 -34.94 32.90 22.26
C ARG A 69 -34.41 31.52 21.79
N ALA A 70 -34.43 30.56 22.72
CA ALA A 70 -34.39 29.09 22.61
C ALA A 70 -33.62 28.40 21.46
N ALA A 71 -32.38 27.97 21.74
CA ALA A 71 -31.71 26.90 21.01
C ALA A 71 -32.10 25.52 21.62
N PRO A 72 -32.41 24.49 20.82
CA PRO A 72 -32.73 23.15 21.34
C PRO A 72 -31.49 22.48 21.95
N ARG A 73 -31.68 21.60 22.93
CA ARG A 73 -30.58 20.94 23.65
C ARG A 73 -29.99 19.82 22.76
N ARG A 74 -28.73 19.44 22.99
CA ARG A 74 -28.00 18.35 22.29
C ARG A 74 -28.74 17.01 22.11
N ALA A 75 -29.76 16.73 22.94
CA ALA A 75 -30.63 15.57 22.78
C ALA A 75 -31.61 15.68 21.58
N ASP A 76 -31.85 16.89 21.08
CA ASP A 76 -32.81 17.17 20.01
C ASP A 76 -32.25 16.89 18.61
N ALA A 77 -30.95 17.01 18.35
CA ALA A 77 -30.36 16.77 17.01
C ALA A 77 -30.40 15.28 16.60
N ARG A 78 -30.08 14.36 17.53
CA ARG A 78 -30.28 12.90 17.32
C ARG A 78 -31.77 12.51 17.26
N ARG A 79 -32.67 13.30 17.86
CA ARG A 79 -34.13 13.14 17.76
C ARG A 79 -34.74 13.75 16.48
N GLN A 80 -34.02 14.65 15.79
CA GLN A 80 -34.49 15.36 14.60
C GLN A 80 -34.09 14.68 13.28
N ALA A 81 -32.95 14.01 13.20
CA ALA A 81 -32.53 13.29 11.99
C ALA A 81 -33.56 12.22 11.52
N PRO A 82 -34.16 11.40 12.41
CA PRO A 82 -35.24 10.49 12.02
C PRO A 82 -36.46 11.24 11.46
N ARG A 83 -36.86 12.35 12.09
CA ARG A 83 -38.00 13.17 11.64
C ARG A 83 -37.76 13.83 10.29
N ALA A 84 -36.52 14.25 10.01
CA ALA A 84 -36.14 14.82 8.72
C ALA A 84 -36.13 13.77 7.62
N LEU A 85 -35.68 12.54 7.91
CA LEU A 85 -35.76 11.41 6.99
C LEU A 85 -37.20 10.96 6.78
N ASP A 86 -38.02 10.92 7.83
CA ASP A 86 -39.46 10.59 7.73
C ASP A 86 -40.24 11.62 6.89
N ALA A 87 -39.77 12.87 6.86
CA ALA A 87 -40.33 13.91 6.02
C ALA A 87 -39.83 13.86 4.56
N GLU A 88 -38.80 13.06 4.25
CA GLU A 88 -38.29 12.98 2.88
C GLU A 88 -39.26 12.17 2.02
N PRO A 89 -39.79 12.72 0.90
CA PRO A 89 -40.87 12.09 0.15
C PRO A 89 -40.58 10.67 -0.33
N ARG A 90 -39.32 10.33 -0.64
CA ARG A 90 -38.94 8.96 -1.02
C ARG A 90 -39.08 7.98 0.14
N VAL A 91 -38.59 8.37 1.32
CA VAL A 91 -38.67 7.57 2.54
C VAL A 91 -40.12 7.44 2.98
N ALA A 92 -40.87 8.55 2.96
CA ALA A 92 -42.30 8.56 3.28
C ALA A 92 -43.13 7.71 2.31
N ALA A 93 -42.82 7.74 1.01
CA ALA A 93 -43.49 6.91 0.01
C ALA A 93 -43.15 5.42 0.17
N PHE A 94 -41.90 5.08 0.49
CA PHE A 94 -41.46 3.70 0.64
C PHE A 94 -41.96 3.06 1.94
N PHE A 95 -41.86 3.75 3.07
CA PHE A 95 -42.24 3.21 4.39
C PHE A 95 -43.67 3.56 4.83
N GLY A 96 -44.34 4.52 4.18
CA GLY A 96 -45.68 4.99 4.54
C GLY A 96 -45.70 6.01 5.68
N ALA A 97 -46.85 6.69 5.85
CA ALA A 97 -47.05 7.72 6.89
C ALA A 97 -47.15 7.17 8.32
N ASP A 98 -47.46 5.88 8.48
CA ASP A 98 -47.55 5.16 9.77
C ASP A 98 -46.31 4.25 9.98
N SER A 99 -45.12 4.83 9.86
CA SER A 99 -43.82 4.14 10.00
C SER A 99 -43.56 3.53 11.39
N GLY A 100 -44.48 3.71 12.35
CA GLY A 100 -44.41 3.20 13.73
C GLY A 100 -45.25 1.95 14.02
N ARG A 101 -46.05 1.43 13.08
CA ARG A 101 -46.87 0.21 13.29
C ARG A 101 -46.73 -0.73 12.10
N GLY A 102 -45.64 -1.50 12.08
CA GLY A 102 -45.36 -2.53 11.07
C GLY A 102 -43.97 -3.16 11.25
N VAL A 103 -43.46 -3.81 10.19
CA VAL A 103 -42.14 -4.47 10.04
C VAL A 103 -40.98 -3.80 10.80
N LEU A 104 -40.88 -2.47 10.78
CA LEU A 104 -39.81 -1.70 11.41
C LEU A 104 -39.83 -1.76 12.94
N GLY A 105 -40.91 -2.23 13.56
CA GLY A 105 -41.02 -2.38 15.01
C GLY A 105 -40.19 -3.54 15.59
N ALA A 106 -39.72 -4.47 14.75
CA ALA A 106 -38.86 -5.58 15.15
C ALA A 106 -37.36 -5.26 15.05
N LEU A 107 -37.00 -4.15 14.37
CA LEU A 107 -35.63 -3.69 14.21
C LEU A 107 -35.31 -2.62 15.25
N ASP A 108 -34.04 -2.52 15.61
CA ASP A 108 -33.60 -1.46 16.51
C ASP A 108 -33.69 -0.08 15.82
N PRO A 109 -33.83 1.03 16.58
CA PRO A 109 -33.95 2.36 16.00
C PRO A 109 -32.79 2.79 15.08
N ARG A 110 -31.58 2.24 15.26
CA ARG A 110 -30.41 2.49 14.40
C ARG A 110 -30.54 1.68 13.10
N GLU A 111 -30.94 0.43 13.14
CA GLU A 111 -31.22 -0.38 11.94
C GLU A 111 -32.30 0.29 11.06
N VAL A 112 -33.39 0.77 11.67
CA VAL A 112 -34.42 1.53 10.96
C VAL A 112 -33.85 2.79 10.33
N LEU A 113 -32.96 3.50 11.03
CA LEU A 113 -32.29 4.69 10.50
C LEU A 113 -31.43 4.35 9.28
N LEU A 114 -30.66 3.25 9.31
CA LEU A 114 -29.81 2.82 8.20
C LEU A 114 -30.63 2.53 6.93
N LEU A 115 -31.75 1.82 7.07
CA LEU A 115 -32.66 1.54 5.95
C LEU A 115 -33.28 2.82 5.39
N LYS A 116 -33.67 3.76 6.26
CA LYS A 116 -34.17 5.08 5.83
C LYS A 116 -33.10 5.88 5.10
N CYS A 117 -31.85 5.85 5.55
CA CYS A 117 -30.73 6.49 4.86
C CYS A 117 -30.48 5.88 3.48
N LEU A 118 -30.57 4.56 3.34
CA LEU A 118 -30.44 3.85 2.05
C LEU A 118 -31.51 4.31 1.05
N VAL A 119 -32.78 4.36 1.48
CA VAL A 119 -33.90 4.84 0.64
C VAL A 119 -33.77 6.34 0.35
N ALA A 120 -33.37 7.16 1.31
CA ALA A 120 -33.09 8.58 1.09
C ALA A 120 -31.96 8.81 0.07
N ALA A 121 -30.97 7.91 0.04
CA ALA A 121 -29.91 7.88 -0.95
C ALA A 121 -30.38 7.38 -2.34
N GLY A 122 -31.65 6.98 -2.49
CA GLY A 122 -32.21 6.50 -3.75
C GLY A 122 -31.78 5.08 -4.12
N GLN A 123 -31.49 4.25 -3.12
CA GLN A 123 -30.99 2.89 -3.29
C GLN A 123 -32.02 1.85 -2.78
N GLU A 124 -33.30 2.19 -2.84
CA GLU A 124 -34.41 1.32 -2.42
C GLU A 124 -34.42 -0.05 -3.14
N HIS A 125 -33.88 -0.12 -4.37
CA HIS A 125 -33.76 -1.36 -5.15
C HIS A 125 -32.86 -2.41 -4.49
N VAL A 126 -31.93 -2.00 -3.61
CA VAL A 126 -31.11 -2.93 -2.82
C VAL A 126 -31.97 -3.79 -1.91
N LEU A 127 -33.13 -3.26 -1.49
CA LEU A 127 -34.08 -4.00 -0.67
C LEU A 127 -34.93 -4.97 -1.52
N GLY A 128 -34.92 -4.85 -2.85
CA GLY A 128 -35.63 -5.72 -3.78
C GLY A 128 -36.51 -4.91 -4.75
N ASP A 129 -36.33 -5.14 -6.05
CA ASP A 129 -37.18 -4.59 -7.11
C ASP A 129 -37.99 -5.74 -7.73
N ASP A 130 -39.30 -5.76 -7.49
CA ASP A 130 -40.27 -6.09 -8.52
C ASP A 130 -41.17 -4.86 -8.62
N LEU A 131 -41.04 -4.10 -9.71
CA LEU A 131 -42.11 -3.48 -10.50
C LEU A 131 -41.52 -2.50 -11.52
N ASP A 132 -41.60 -2.89 -12.79
CA ASP A 132 -41.38 -2.06 -13.97
C ASP A 132 -42.08 -0.71 -13.87
N TRP A 133 -41.32 0.37 -13.90
CA TRP A 133 -41.84 1.72 -14.09
C TRP A 133 -41.66 2.16 -15.55
N SER A 134 -42.28 1.45 -16.49
CA SER A 134 -42.49 1.95 -17.85
C SER A 134 -43.77 1.40 -18.48
N GLY A 135 -44.81 2.23 -18.52
CA GLY A 135 -46.04 1.95 -19.26
C GLY A 135 -47.03 3.09 -19.12
N VAL A 136 -47.03 4.02 -20.06
CA VAL A 136 -48.05 5.08 -20.16
C VAL A 136 -49.11 4.63 -21.17
N TRP A 137 -50.39 4.77 -20.78
CA TRP A 137 -51.62 5.12 -21.55
C TRP A 137 -52.84 4.19 -21.35
N HIS A 138 -53.84 4.75 -20.63
CA HIS A 138 -55.31 4.75 -20.83
C HIS A 138 -56.09 3.48 -21.23
N HIS A 139 -57.04 3.02 -20.38
CA HIS A 139 -58.48 3.39 -20.43
C HIS A 139 -59.29 2.80 -19.25
N GLU A 140 -60.22 3.64 -18.77
CA GLU A 140 -61.51 3.46 -18.08
C GLU A 140 -61.90 2.19 -17.27
N HIS A 141 -62.37 2.51 -16.05
CA HIS A 141 -63.49 1.90 -15.30
C HIS A 141 -63.61 0.38 -15.28
N HIS A 142 -63.26 -0.21 -14.13
CA HIS A 142 -64.22 -1.01 -13.34
C HIS A 142 -63.87 -0.92 -11.85
N ARG A 143 -64.87 -0.48 -11.06
CA ARG A 143 -64.93 -0.64 -9.61
C ARG A 143 -65.10 -2.12 -9.29
N GLU A 144 -64.27 -2.64 -8.39
CA GLU A 144 -64.56 -3.53 -7.25
C GLU A 144 -63.36 -4.42 -6.93
N ASN A 145 -63.13 -4.61 -5.62
CA ASN A 145 -62.06 -5.37 -4.97
C ASN A 145 -60.65 -4.74 -4.99
N GLY A 146 -60.39 -3.98 -3.93
CA GLY A 146 -59.06 -3.50 -3.57
C GLY A 146 -58.14 -4.67 -3.21
N VAL A 147 -57.24 -5.00 -4.14
CA VAL A 147 -56.00 -5.70 -3.86
C VAL A 147 -54.90 -4.63 -3.90
N ASN A 148 -54.44 -4.24 -2.72
CA ASN A 148 -53.25 -3.41 -2.55
C ASN A 148 -52.07 -4.15 -3.20
N GLY A 149 -51.52 -3.62 -4.29
CA GLY A 149 -50.21 -4.02 -4.79
C GLY A 149 -49.12 -3.61 -3.79
N GLY A 150 -48.90 -4.45 -2.78
CA GLY A 150 -47.76 -4.34 -1.87
C GLY A 150 -46.53 -4.98 -2.51
N SER A 151 -45.36 -4.35 -2.38
CA SER A 151 -44.11 -4.93 -2.87
C SER A 151 -43.88 -6.30 -2.23
N ALA A 152 -43.35 -7.27 -2.99
CA ALA A 152 -43.03 -8.60 -2.48
C ALA A 152 -42.08 -8.54 -1.27
N LEU A 153 -41.22 -7.52 -1.19
CA LEU A 153 -40.42 -7.21 0.00
C LEU A 153 -41.27 -6.81 1.21
N ARG A 154 -42.33 -6.02 1.02
CA ARG A 154 -43.27 -5.67 2.10
C ARG A 154 -43.92 -6.96 2.64
N GLU A 155 -44.33 -7.89 1.79
CA GLU A 155 -44.84 -9.21 2.22
C GLU A 155 -43.77 -10.12 2.86
N ALA A 156 -42.54 -10.16 2.34
CA ALA A 156 -41.42 -10.90 2.92
C ALA A 156 -41.06 -10.35 4.32
N LEU A 157 -41.04 -9.03 4.45
CA LEU A 157 -40.85 -8.32 5.71
C LEU A 157 -42.03 -8.53 6.69
N TYR A 158 -43.28 -8.63 6.21
CA TYR A 158 -44.44 -9.03 7.03
C TYR A 158 -44.34 -10.48 7.52
N THR A 159 -43.79 -11.37 6.68
CA THR A 159 -43.57 -12.79 7.02
C THR A 159 -42.45 -12.95 8.05
N LEU A 160 -41.37 -12.17 7.93
CA LEU A 160 -40.27 -12.11 8.90
C LEU A 160 -40.73 -11.52 10.25
N ALA A 161 -41.55 -10.46 10.25
CA ALA A 161 -42.13 -9.89 11.47
C ALA A 161 -43.10 -10.85 12.19
N GLY A 162 -43.85 -11.67 11.43
CA GLY A 162 -44.73 -12.72 11.99
C GLY A 162 -43.99 -13.87 12.67
N LEU A 163 -42.73 -14.12 12.30
CA LEU A 163 -41.88 -15.15 12.90
C LEU A 163 -41.16 -14.67 14.16
N VAL A 164 -40.72 -13.41 14.19
CA VAL A 164 -40.12 -12.79 15.41
C VAL A 164 -41.14 -12.68 16.54
N GLY A 165 -42.40 -12.39 16.23
CA GLY A 165 -43.49 -12.37 17.21
C GLY A 165 -43.80 -13.74 17.85
N LYS A 166 -43.52 -14.85 17.15
CA LYS A 166 -43.77 -16.22 17.64
C LYS A 166 -42.69 -16.77 18.56
N TRP A 167 -41.49 -16.20 18.58
CA TRP A 167 -40.41 -16.67 19.46
C TRP A 167 -40.37 -15.99 20.84
N SER A 168 -41.20 -14.97 21.05
CA SER A 168 -41.32 -14.31 22.36
C SER A 168 -42.30 -15.01 23.33
N SER A 169 -42.99 -16.06 22.88
CA SER A 169 -43.94 -16.83 23.68
C SER A 169 -43.89 -18.32 23.33
N GLU A 170 -43.24 -19.08 24.21
CA GLU A 170 -43.33 -20.53 24.41
C GLU A 170 -42.75 -21.50 23.35
N GLY A 171 -41.88 -22.39 23.84
CA GLY A 171 -41.95 -23.84 23.61
C GLY A 171 -41.77 -24.37 22.19
N VAL A 172 -40.60 -24.95 21.94
CA VAL A 172 -40.23 -25.82 20.80
C VAL A 172 -41.40 -26.67 20.27
N VAL A 173 -41.69 -26.54 18.96
CA VAL A 173 -42.23 -27.64 18.14
C VAL A 173 -41.56 -27.62 16.77
N ASN A 174 -40.97 -28.77 16.41
CA ASN A 174 -40.36 -29.07 15.12
C ASN A 174 -41.38 -28.91 13.97
N GLY A 175 -41.02 -28.08 12.98
CA GLY A 175 -41.71 -27.97 11.71
C GLY A 175 -40.76 -27.43 10.64
N GLU A 176 -40.50 -28.25 9.64
CA GLU A 176 -39.63 -28.00 8.48
C GLU A 176 -39.95 -26.67 7.79
N THR A 177 -39.07 -25.66 7.94
CA THR A 177 -39.09 -24.40 7.17
C THR A 177 -37.67 -23.95 6.83
N GLY A 178 -37.05 -24.63 5.85
CA GLY A 178 -35.67 -24.36 5.41
C GLY A 178 -35.44 -23.04 4.65
N GLY A 179 -36.46 -22.21 4.42
CA GLY A 179 -36.35 -20.94 3.67
C GLY A 179 -36.15 -19.67 4.51
N SER A 180 -36.62 -19.65 5.77
CA SER A 180 -36.70 -18.40 6.56
C SER A 180 -35.40 -17.99 7.25
N SER A 181 -34.46 -18.93 7.44
CA SER A 181 -33.21 -18.66 8.15
C SER A 181 -32.24 -17.79 7.31
N GLY A 182 -32.19 -18.03 5.99
CA GLY A 182 -31.23 -17.37 5.10
C GLY A 182 -31.54 -15.90 4.80
N GLU A 183 -32.82 -15.52 4.70
CA GLU A 183 -33.20 -14.12 4.45
C GLU A 183 -32.92 -13.20 5.64
N MET A 184 -33.12 -13.69 6.87
CA MET A 184 -32.74 -12.97 8.09
C MET A 184 -31.22 -12.76 8.17
N GLU A 185 -30.44 -13.74 7.74
CA GLU A 185 -28.99 -13.65 7.71
C GLU A 185 -28.51 -12.62 6.67
N LEU A 186 -29.17 -12.58 5.49
CA LEU A 186 -28.92 -11.56 4.47
C LEU A 186 -29.28 -10.15 4.96
N LEU A 187 -30.43 -9.98 5.63
CA LEU A 187 -30.82 -8.69 6.20
C LEU A 187 -29.82 -8.22 7.28
N ARG A 188 -29.37 -9.12 8.16
CA ARG A 188 -28.33 -8.79 9.15
C ARG A 188 -27.00 -8.42 8.49
N SER A 189 -26.61 -9.14 7.44
CA SER A 189 -25.42 -8.82 6.65
C SER A 189 -25.52 -7.44 5.98
N LEU A 190 -26.67 -7.12 5.38
CA LEU A 190 -26.96 -5.79 4.84
C LEU A 190 -26.87 -4.71 5.92
N LEU A 191 -27.53 -4.90 7.06
CA LEU A 191 -27.54 -3.93 8.16
C LEU A 191 -26.13 -3.68 8.71
N LYS A 192 -25.29 -4.73 8.79
CA LYS A 192 -23.87 -4.60 9.11
C LYS A 192 -23.15 -3.76 8.06
N PHE A 193 -23.28 -4.10 6.77
CA PHE A 193 -22.67 -3.37 5.66
C PHE A 193 -23.06 -1.88 5.66
N LEU A 194 -24.35 -1.57 5.83
CA LEU A 194 -24.85 -0.20 5.92
C LEU A 194 -24.30 0.51 7.17
N GLY A 195 -24.27 -0.18 8.32
CA GLY A 195 -23.75 0.34 9.57
C GLY A 195 -22.27 0.72 9.48
N ASP A 196 -21.46 -0.11 8.83
CA ASP A 196 -20.03 0.11 8.62
C ASP A 196 -19.79 1.35 7.74
N ILE A 197 -20.57 1.51 6.66
CA ILE A 197 -20.49 2.69 5.77
C ILE A 197 -20.93 3.95 6.52
N ASP A 198 -22.07 3.90 7.21
CA ASP A 198 -22.64 5.07 7.89
C ASP A 198 -21.70 5.59 8.98
N GLU A 199 -21.11 4.68 9.75
CA GLU A 199 -20.14 5.02 10.79
C GLU A 199 -18.82 5.53 10.21
N PHE A 200 -18.26 4.84 9.21
CA PHE A 200 -16.97 5.23 8.66
C PHE A 200 -17.03 6.53 7.85
N TYR A 201 -18.09 6.76 7.08
CA TYR A 201 -18.28 7.97 6.28
C TYR A 201 -19.08 9.07 7.02
N ASP A 202 -19.20 8.98 8.35
CA ASP A 202 -19.84 10.00 9.20
C ASP A 202 -19.34 11.42 8.91
N CYS A 203 -18.03 11.56 8.62
CA CYS A 203 -17.35 12.81 8.30
C CYS A 203 -17.87 13.49 7.02
N ILE A 204 -18.52 12.76 6.12
CA ILE A 204 -19.15 13.32 4.92
C ILE A 204 -20.68 13.19 4.93
N GLY A 205 -21.26 12.64 6.00
CA GLY A 205 -22.72 12.48 6.16
C GLY A 205 -23.23 11.04 6.01
N GLY A 206 -22.39 10.04 6.29
CA GLY A 206 -22.76 8.62 6.29
C GLY A 206 -23.16 8.13 4.90
N ILE A 207 -24.14 7.22 4.84
CA ILE A 207 -24.62 6.62 3.58
C ILE A 207 -25.08 7.68 2.57
N VAL A 208 -25.84 8.68 3.03
CA VAL A 208 -26.35 9.76 2.17
C VAL A 208 -25.21 10.63 1.64
N GLY A 209 -24.24 10.95 2.51
CA GLY A 209 -23.04 11.69 2.15
C GLY A 209 -22.18 10.98 1.11
N TYR A 210 -21.96 9.68 1.30
CA TYR A 210 -21.26 8.82 0.36
C TYR A 210 -21.91 8.87 -1.03
N GLN A 211 -23.24 8.70 -1.08
CA GLN A 211 -23.96 8.70 -2.35
C GLN A 211 -23.90 10.05 -3.07
N ILE A 212 -24.04 11.15 -2.33
CA ILE A 212 -23.93 12.50 -2.90
C ILE A 212 -22.55 12.71 -3.51
N MET A 213 -21.49 12.35 -2.78
CA MET A 213 -20.11 12.47 -3.27
C MET A 213 -19.88 11.64 -4.54
N ALA A 214 -20.36 10.39 -4.57
CA ALA A 214 -20.29 9.54 -5.76
C ALA A 214 -20.99 10.19 -6.97
N LEU A 215 -22.20 10.73 -6.79
CA LEU A 215 -22.95 11.40 -7.84
C LEU A 215 -22.30 12.70 -8.33
N GLU A 216 -21.64 13.45 -7.45
CA GLU A 216 -20.88 14.66 -7.80
C GLU A 216 -19.67 14.32 -8.68
N LEU A 217 -18.93 13.28 -8.31
CA LEU A 217 -17.78 12.78 -9.09
C LEU A 217 -18.23 12.22 -10.45
N LEU A 218 -19.34 11.47 -10.49
CA LEU A 218 -19.97 10.98 -11.74
C LEU A 218 -20.45 12.12 -12.66
N SER A 219 -20.88 13.25 -12.07
CA SER A 219 -21.32 14.42 -12.85
C SER A 219 -20.11 15.16 -13.44
N THR A 220 -19.06 15.34 -12.63
CA THR A 220 -17.81 16.00 -13.03
C THR A 220 -17.07 15.22 -14.11
N SER A 221 -17.13 13.88 -14.07
CA SER A 221 -16.53 13.02 -15.10
C SER A 221 -17.25 13.05 -16.45
N LYS A 222 -18.51 13.49 -16.50
CA LYS A 222 -19.30 13.67 -17.73
C LYS A 222 -19.10 15.06 -18.36
N ASP A 223 -18.75 16.07 -17.56
CA ASP A 223 -18.49 17.45 -17.98
C ASP A 223 -17.00 17.72 -18.30
N ARG A 224 -16.32 16.77 -18.96
CA ARG A 224 -14.90 16.85 -19.38
C ARG A 224 -14.50 18.10 -20.20
N MET A 225 -15.45 18.96 -20.56
CA MET A 225 -15.24 20.20 -21.32
C MET A 225 -15.26 21.49 -20.49
N ARG A 226 -15.52 21.45 -19.17
CA ARG A 226 -15.44 22.66 -18.32
C ARG A 226 -14.25 22.56 -17.39
N ARG A 227 -13.19 23.31 -17.70
CA ARG A 227 -12.18 23.72 -16.70
C ARG A 227 -12.94 24.22 -15.47
N PRO A 228 -12.56 23.85 -14.23
CA PRO A 228 -13.14 24.46 -13.04
C PRO A 228 -12.87 25.96 -13.10
N SER A 229 -13.85 26.75 -13.52
CA SER A 229 -13.82 28.19 -13.37
C SER A 229 -14.11 28.49 -11.90
N GLN A 230 -13.09 28.97 -11.17
CA GLN A 230 -13.15 30.03 -10.13
C GLN A 230 -12.10 29.94 -8.99
N ASP A 231 -11.08 29.07 -9.05
CA ASP A 231 -9.87 29.29 -8.24
C ASP A 231 -8.81 30.00 -9.10
N LYS A 232 -8.45 31.22 -8.67
CA LYS A 232 -7.39 32.01 -9.29
C LYS A 232 -6.04 31.29 -9.08
N PHE A 233 -5.30 31.05 -10.16
CA PHE A 233 -3.89 30.61 -10.22
C PHE A 233 -3.52 29.45 -9.27
N VAL A 234 -3.67 28.21 -9.76
CA VAL A 234 -2.95 27.04 -9.24
C VAL A 234 -1.93 26.64 -10.30
N ASP A 235 -0.66 26.80 -9.96
CA ASP A 235 0.46 26.38 -10.81
C ASP A 235 1.14 25.16 -10.19
N PHE A 236 1.61 24.26 -11.05
CA PHE A 236 2.36 23.08 -10.67
C PHE A 236 3.79 23.21 -11.15
N HIS A 237 4.74 22.94 -10.26
CA HIS A 237 6.17 22.96 -10.55
C HIS A 237 6.78 21.60 -10.23
N VAL A 238 7.88 21.27 -10.90
CA VAL A 238 8.72 20.13 -10.48
C VAL A 238 9.30 20.50 -9.13
N PRO A 239 9.05 19.70 -8.09
CA PRO A 239 9.56 20.01 -6.77
C PRO A 239 11.07 19.87 -6.75
N ASP A 240 11.78 20.89 -6.29
CA ASP A 240 13.20 20.77 -5.98
C ASP A 240 13.37 19.98 -4.67
N GLY A 241 14.36 19.10 -4.62
CA GLY A 241 14.51 18.19 -3.50
C GLY A 241 15.85 17.47 -3.51
N LEU A 242 16.16 16.85 -2.39
CA LEU A 242 17.47 16.23 -2.18
C LEU A 242 17.65 15.00 -3.08
N ASN A 243 18.62 15.05 -3.99
CA ASN A 243 19.06 13.88 -4.74
C ASN A 243 20.15 13.13 -3.96
N LEU A 244 19.79 11.96 -3.42
CA LEU A 244 20.68 11.12 -2.59
C LEU A 244 21.89 10.58 -3.37
N MET A 245 21.85 10.64 -4.70
CA MET A 245 22.96 10.23 -5.57
C MET A 245 23.99 11.35 -5.80
N GLU A 246 23.60 12.61 -5.59
CA GLU A 246 24.48 13.76 -5.82
C GLU A 246 25.23 14.17 -4.55
N ASP A 247 24.55 14.17 -3.41
CA ASP A 247 25.13 14.46 -2.10
C ASP A 247 25.14 13.20 -1.21
N THR A 248 26.12 12.34 -1.45
CA THR A 248 26.23 11.04 -0.78
C THR A 248 26.58 11.16 0.70
N GLU A 249 27.30 12.23 1.10
CA GLU A 249 27.62 12.53 2.49
C GLU A 249 26.35 12.90 3.27
N TYR A 250 25.55 13.84 2.74
CA TYR A 250 24.29 14.19 3.38
C TYR A 250 23.30 13.02 3.35
N ALA A 251 23.26 12.23 2.29
CA ALA A 251 22.42 11.02 2.23
C ALA A 251 22.76 10.04 3.36
N SER A 252 24.05 9.82 3.61
CA SER A 252 24.55 8.95 4.70
C SER A 252 24.22 9.55 6.07
N GLN A 253 24.42 10.86 6.23
CA GLN A 253 24.06 11.57 7.46
C GLN A 253 22.56 11.50 7.76
N ALA A 254 21.72 11.72 6.76
CA ALA A 254 20.27 11.64 6.87
C ALA A 254 19.83 10.22 7.25
N ALA A 255 20.43 9.20 6.65
CA ALA A 255 20.16 7.81 6.97
C ALA A 255 20.57 7.46 8.41
N LEU A 256 21.70 7.98 8.89
CA LEU A 256 22.10 7.85 10.29
C LEU A 256 21.11 8.50 11.25
N TRP A 257 20.58 9.69 10.94
CA TRP A 257 19.50 10.28 11.75
C TRP A 257 18.25 9.39 11.79
N GLY A 258 17.96 8.68 10.68
CA GLY A 258 16.88 7.71 10.62
C GLY A 258 17.11 6.50 11.54
N ILE A 259 18.33 5.97 11.58
CA ILE A 259 18.69 4.88 12.48
C ILE A 259 18.70 5.35 13.93
N GLU A 260 19.33 6.49 14.24
CA GLU A 260 19.32 7.12 15.57
C GLU A 260 17.89 7.35 16.08
N GLY A 261 17.02 7.85 15.20
CA GLY A 261 15.63 8.14 15.49
C GLY A 261 14.70 6.92 15.44
N LEU A 262 15.19 5.70 15.17
CA LEU A 262 14.37 4.50 15.04
C LEU A 262 13.47 4.22 16.26
N PRO A 263 13.89 4.44 17.52
CA PRO A 263 13.01 4.34 18.68
C PRO A 263 11.83 5.33 18.68
N GLU A 264 11.87 6.38 17.86
CA GLU A 264 10.80 7.36 17.71
C GLU A 264 9.92 7.09 16.47
N LEU A 265 10.21 6.02 15.72
CA LEU A 265 9.47 5.64 14.52
C LEU A 265 8.48 4.50 14.79
N GLY A 266 7.40 4.49 14.01
CA GLY A 266 6.54 3.34 13.78
C GLY A 266 6.50 2.97 12.30
N GLU A 267 5.82 1.88 11.99
CA GLU A 267 5.60 1.43 10.61
C GLU A 267 4.10 1.33 10.32
N ILE A 268 3.67 1.80 9.15
CA ILE A 268 2.27 1.73 8.70
C ILE A 268 2.21 1.06 7.33
N TYR A 269 1.54 -0.09 7.26
CA TYR A 269 1.44 -0.90 6.04
C TYR A 269 0.01 -1.00 5.53
N PRO A 270 -0.35 -0.34 4.41
CA PRO A 270 -1.62 -0.59 3.72
C PRO A 270 -1.57 -1.91 2.95
N ILE A 271 -2.18 -2.96 3.50
CA ILE A 271 -2.25 -4.33 2.96
C ILE A 271 -3.71 -4.74 2.72
N GLY A 272 -4.47 -3.90 2.01
CA GLY A 272 -5.88 -4.15 1.70
C GLY A 272 -6.14 -4.74 0.31
N GLY A 273 -5.11 -5.23 -0.39
CA GLY A 273 -5.19 -5.65 -1.80
C GLY A 273 -5.19 -7.16 -2.00
N ALA A 274 -6.14 -7.67 -2.79
CA ALA A 274 -6.14 -9.04 -3.28
C ALA A 274 -5.05 -9.25 -4.36
N GLY A 275 -4.52 -10.47 -4.43
CA GLY A 275 -3.52 -10.95 -5.38
C GLY A 275 -4.09 -11.30 -6.76
N ASP A 276 -5.33 -10.90 -7.08
CA ASP A 276 -6.02 -11.20 -8.35
C ASP A 276 -5.17 -10.91 -9.59
N ARG A 277 -4.51 -9.73 -9.60
CA ARG A 277 -3.69 -9.32 -10.75
C ARG A 277 -2.43 -10.18 -10.89
N LEU A 278 -1.98 -10.82 -9.82
CA LEU A 278 -0.89 -11.78 -9.82
C LEU A 278 -1.37 -13.19 -10.20
N GLY A 279 -2.70 -13.42 -10.24
CA GLY A 279 -3.28 -14.76 -10.35
C GLY A 279 -2.95 -15.62 -9.13
N LEU A 280 -2.76 -14.99 -7.96
CA LEU A 280 -2.47 -15.69 -6.72
C LEU A 280 -3.78 -16.23 -6.13
N VAL A 281 -3.88 -17.55 -6.09
CA VAL A 281 -5.03 -18.30 -5.59
C VAL A 281 -4.58 -19.38 -4.63
N ASP A 282 -5.47 -19.73 -3.72
CA ASP A 282 -5.35 -20.88 -2.85
C ASP A 282 -5.50 -22.16 -3.66
N SER A 283 -4.62 -23.14 -3.43
CA SER A 283 -4.58 -24.36 -4.24
C SER A 283 -5.71 -25.33 -3.95
N GLU A 284 -6.33 -25.26 -2.76
CA GLU A 284 -7.40 -26.18 -2.35
C GLU A 284 -8.77 -25.61 -2.70
N THR A 285 -8.99 -24.33 -2.40
CA THR A 285 -10.28 -23.66 -2.56
C THR A 285 -10.42 -22.93 -3.90
N GLY A 286 -9.30 -22.58 -4.55
CA GLY A 286 -9.28 -21.75 -5.76
C GLY A 286 -9.58 -20.27 -5.53
N GLU A 287 -9.79 -19.85 -4.27
CA GLU A 287 -10.07 -18.46 -3.92
C GLU A 287 -8.82 -17.59 -4.07
N SER A 288 -8.98 -16.31 -4.42
CA SER A 288 -7.82 -15.42 -4.54
C SER A 288 -7.28 -15.01 -3.17
N LEU A 289 -5.96 -15.12 -3.02
CA LEU A 289 -5.24 -14.78 -1.80
C LEU A 289 -4.75 -13.33 -1.79
N PRO A 290 -4.47 -12.74 -0.61
CA PRO A 290 -3.79 -11.45 -0.48
C PRO A 290 -2.44 -11.41 -1.19
N ALA A 291 -2.09 -10.27 -1.81
CA ALA A 291 -0.79 -10.11 -2.44
C ALA A 291 0.39 -10.28 -1.46
N ALA A 292 0.17 -9.97 -0.18
CA ALA A 292 1.18 -10.13 0.87
C ALA A 292 1.64 -11.59 1.06
N LEU A 293 0.82 -12.58 0.69
CA LEU A 293 1.15 -14.00 0.75
C LEU A 293 1.90 -14.51 -0.49
N LEU A 294 2.18 -13.65 -1.49
CA LEU A 294 2.90 -14.06 -2.68
C LEU A 294 4.27 -14.66 -2.28
N PRO A 295 4.56 -15.93 -2.61
CA PRO A 295 5.88 -16.50 -2.38
C PRO A 295 6.86 -15.85 -3.36
N TYR A 296 7.83 -15.13 -2.83
CA TYR A 296 8.77 -14.30 -3.54
C TYR A 296 10.16 -14.46 -2.93
N CYS A 297 11.13 -14.90 -3.74
CA CYS A 297 12.48 -15.23 -3.29
C CYS A 297 12.51 -16.13 -2.04
N GLY A 298 11.69 -17.19 -2.05
CA GLY A 298 11.60 -18.20 -0.99
C GLY A 298 10.69 -17.85 0.18
N ARG A 299 10.10 -16.65 0.24
CA ARG A 299 9.33 -16.15 1.40
C ARG A 299 8.09 -15.37 0.99
N SER A 300 7.16 -15.12 1.92
CA SER A 300 6.06 -14.20 1.61
C SER A 300 6.55 -12.75 1.47
N LEU A 301 5.85 -11.91 0.71
CA LEU A 301 6.17 -10.47 0.65
C LEU A 301 6.05 -9.78 2.02
N LEU A 302 5.12 -10.22 2.87
CA LEU A 302 5.01 -9.70 4.24
C LEU A 302 6.24 -10.04 5.09
N GLU A 303 6.72 -11.27 5.01
CA GLU A 303 7.92 -11.70 5.73
C GLU A 303 9.14 -10.90 5.29
N GLY A 304 9.32 -10.68 3.98
CA GLY A 304 10.36 -9.79 3.45
C GLY A 304 10.29 -8.37 4.04
N LEU A 305 9.08 -7.80 4.11
CA LEU A 305 8.83 -6.47 4.67
C LEU A 305 9.24 -6.35 6.14
N ILE A 306 8.99 -7.38 6.95
CA ILE A 306 9.34 -7.42 8.37
C ILE A 306 10.84 -7.67 8.57
N ARG A 307 11.47 -8.48 7.72
CA ARG A 307 12.92 -8.72 7.74
C ARG A 307 13.72 -7.45 7.48
N ASP A 308 13.28 -6.60 6.55
CA ASP A 308 13.86 -5.26 6.35
C ASP A 308 13.79 -4.39 7.61
N LEU A 309 12.69 -4.48 8.37
CA LEU A 309 12.50 -3.74 9.61
C LEU A 309 13.44 -4.25 10.70
N GLN A 310 13.48 -5.57 10.91
CA GLN A 310 14.36 -6.18 11.89
C GLN A 310 15.84 -5.90 11.60
N ALA A 311 16.23 -5.84 10.33
CA ALA A 311 17.59 -5.48 9.96
C ALA A 311 17.99 -4.05 10.36
N ARG A 312 17.06 -3.10 10.32
CA ARG A 312 17.30 -1.72 10.80
C ARG A 312 17.39 -1.65 12.32
N GLU A 313 16.55 -2.40 13.02
CA GLU A 313 16.60 -2.54 14.49
C GLU A 313 17.91 -3.19 14.94
N PHE A 314 18.35 -4.22 14.21
CA PHE A 314 19.64 -4.85 14.39
C PHE A 314 20.77 -3.84 14.20
N LEU A 315 20.75 -3.03 13.13
CA LEU A 315 21.76 -1.99 12.91
C LEU A 315 21.76 -0.94 14.03
N HIS A 316 20.59 -0.47 14.47
CA HIS A 316 20.47 0.45 15.61
C HIS A 316 21.10 -0.16 16.87
N PHE A 317 20.80 -1.43 17.18
CA PHE A 317 21.41 -2.13 18.30
C PHE A 317 22.93 -2.21 18.17
N LYS A 318 23.45 -2.57 16.99
CA LYS A 318 24.90 -2.70 16.78
C LYS A 318 25.65 -1.37 16.94
N ILE A 319 25.03 -0.24 16.60
CA ILE A 319 25.64 1.09 16.72
C ILE A 319 25.51 1.65 18.15
N TYR A 320 24.33 1.55 18.75
CA TYR A 320 24.00 2.26 20.00
C TYR A 320 23.93 1.37 21.25
N GLY A 321 24.06 0.05 21.09
CA GLY A 321 23.98 -0.93 22.19
C GLY A 321 22.58 -1.04 22.82
N LYS A 322 21.54 -0.51 22.16
CA LYS A 322 20.16 -0.49 22.67
C LYS A 322 19.21 -1.12 21.67
N GLN A 323 18.41 -2.07 22.11
CA GLN A 323 17.32 -2.57 21.28
C GLN A 323 16.13 -1.63 21.27
N CYS A 324 15.46 -1.64 20.13
CA CYS A 324 14.13 -1.08 19.98
C CYS A 324 13.29 -2.08 19.17
N ILE A 325 12.02 -2.22 19.55
CA ILE A 325 11.02 -2.91 18.74
C ILE A 325 10.10 -1.84 18.19
N THR A 326 10.15 -1.68 16.88
CA THR A 326 9.36 -0.73 16.12
C THR A 326 7.94 -1.28 15.98
N PRO A 327 6.91 -0.58 16.46
CA PRO A 327 5.53 -1.02 16.36
C PRO A 327 5.04 -0.97 14.91
N VAL A 328 4.28 -1.98 14.50
CA VAL A 328 3.79 -2.14 13.13
C VAL A 328 2.26 -2.08 13.10
N ALA A 329 1.72 -1.10 12.38
CA ALA A 329 0.29 -0.96 12.14
C ALA A 329 -0.04 -1.44 10.71
N ILE A 330 -0.98 -2.37 10.57
CA ILE A 330 -1.34 -2.95 9.26
C ILE A 330 -2.81 -2.70 8.99
N MET A 331 -3.11 -1.99 7.90
CA MET A 331 -4.47 -1.84 7.41
C MET A 331 -4.82 -2.98 6.44
N THR A 332 -5.86 -3.76 6.74
CA THR A 332 -6.33 -4.88 5.90
C THR A 332 -7.72 -4.60 5.31
N SER A 333 -8.35 -5.59 4.69
CA SER A 333 -9.76 -5.59 4.26
C SER A 333 -10.44 -6.94 4.52
N SER A 334 -11.77 -6.97 4.51
CA SER A 334 -12.57 -8.22 4.58
C SER A 334 -12.68 -8.94 3.24
N VAL A 335 -12.33 -8.28 2.13
CA VAL A 335 -12.46 -8.89 0.80
C VAL A 335 -11.58 -10.13 0.74
N LYS A 336 -12.19 -11.27 0.37
CA LYS A 336 -11.50 -12.55 0.17
C LYS A 336 -10.71 -12.98 1.41
N ASN A 337 -11.35 -12.82 2.56
CA ASN A 337 -10.81 -13.19 3.85
C ASN A 337 -9.41 -12.59 4.15
N ASN A 338 -9.12 -11.41 3.57
CA ASN A 338 -7.77 -10.86 3.60
C ASN A 338 -7.29 -10.57 5.03
N HIS A 339 -8.13 -10.09 5.94
CA HIS A 339 -7.76 -9.89 7.34
C HIS A 339 -7.25 -11.19 8.00
N ASP A 340 -8.04 -12.26 7.93
CA ASP A 340 -7.72 -13.54 8.56
C ASP A 340 -6.49 -14.19 7.95
N HIS A 341 -6.29 -14.09 6.64
CA HIS A 341 -5.07 -14.54 6.00
C HIS A 341 -3.81 -13.81 6.50
N ILE A 342 -3.91 -12.49 6.75
CA ILE A 342 -2.78 -11.71 7.29
C ILE A 342 -2.55 -12.04 8.78
N VAL A 343 -3.62 -12.23 9.56
CA VAL A 343 -3.50 -12.71 10.95
C VAL A 343 -2.84 -14.09 10.97
N GLY A 344 -3.31 -15.02 10.12
CA GLY A 344 -2.83 -16.40 10.08
C GLY A 344 -1.35 -16.52 9.74
N ILE A 345 -0.82 -15.70 8.81
CA ILE A 345 0.63 -15.68 8.54
C ILE A 345 1.44 -15.06 9.69
N CYS A 346 0.89 -14.03 10.36
CA CYS A 346 1.55 -13.49 11.55
C CYS A 346 1.61 -14.55 12.66
N GLU A 347 0.51 -15.26 12.92
CA GLU A 347 0.45 -16.31 13.94
C GLU A 347 1.34 -17.52 13.60
N SER A 348 1.33 -17.98 12.34
CA SER A 348 2.14 -19.13 11.92
C SER A 348 3.64 -18.89 12.00
N LEU A 349 4.06 -17.62 11.92
CA LEU A 349 5.45 -17.18 12.05
C LEU A 349 5.74 -16.57 13.44
N ASP A 350 4.91 -16.85 14.45
CA ASP A 350 5.04 -16.36 15.83
C ASP A 350 5.28 -14.84 15.93
N TRP A 351 4.47 -14.08 15.19
CA TRP A 351 4.58 -12.63 15.04
C TRP A 351 5.99 -12.18 14.65
N PHE A 352 6.65 -13.00 13.82
CA PHE A 352 8.04 -12.84 13.35
C PHE A 352 9.05 -12.73 14.50
N GLY A 353 8.75 -13.33 15.66
CA GLY A 353 9.55 -13.24 16.88
C GLY A 353 9.52 -11.87 17.58
N ARG A 354 8.54 -11.01 17.24
CA ARG A 354 8.43 -9.63 17.76
C ARG A 354 7.35 -9.47 18.82
N GLY A 355 6.50 -10.48 19.04
CA GLY A 355 5.35 -10.42 19.95
C GLY A 355 4.13 -9.74 19.35
N HIS A 356 2.94 -10.27 19.65
CA HIS A 356 1.65 -9.80 19.15
C HIS A 356 1.37 -8.32 19.52
N GLU A 357 1.79 -7.88 20.71
CA GLU A 357 1.56 -6.53 21.23
C GLU A 357 2.23 -5.42 20.42
N ASN A 358 3.22 -5.76 19.61
CA ASN A 358 3.93 -4.86 18.71
C ASN A 358 3.26 -4.71 17.34
N PHE A 359 2.14 -5.40 17.13
CA PHE A 359 1.32 -5.29 15.94
C PHE A 359 -0.07 -4.74 16.24
N ARG A 360 -0.58 -3.92 15.31
CA ARG A 360 -1.96 -3.45 15.32
C ARG A 360 -2.57 -3.60 13.95
N LEU A 361 -3.36 -4.66 13.77
CA LEU A 361 -4.14 -4.86 12.56
C LEU A 361 -5.47 -4.12 12.70
N PHE A 362 -5.90 -3.44 11.64
CA PHE A 362 -7.17 -2.74 11.62
C PHE A 362 -7.78 -2.77 10.22
N GLU A 363 -9.05 -3.13 10.17
CA GLU A 363 -9.72 -3.51 8.93
C GLU A 363 -10.53 -2.35 8.35
N GLN A 364 -10.35 -2.09 7.05
CA GLN A 364 -11.15 -1.09 6.34
C GLN A 364 -12.52 -1.65 5.94
N PRO A 365 -13.59 -0.82 5.97
CA PRO A 365 -14.91 -1.25 5.54
C PRO A 365 -14.98 -1.46 4.02
N LEU A 366 -15.93 -2.28 3.59
CA LEU A 366 -16.33 -2.36 2.19
C LEU A 366 -17.26 -1.21 1.84
N VAL A 367 -17.17 -0.75 0.60
CA VAL A 367 -18.00 0.33 0.06
C VAL A 367 -18.73 -0.14 -1.20
N PRO A 368 -19.94 0.38 -1.45
CA PRO A 368 -20.77 -0.09 -2.52
C PRO A 368 -20.21 0.37 -3.87
N VAL A 369 -20.26 -0.53 -4.85
CA VAL A 369 -20.00 -0.22 -6.26
C VAL A 369 -21.22 0.53 -6.82
N VAL A 370 -20.96 1.65 -7.48
CA VAL A 370 -21.95 2.55 -8.07
C VAL A 370 -21.89 2.46 -9.59
N ASN A 371 -23.04 2.21 -10.22
CA ASN A 371 -23.20 2.21 -11.67
C ASN A 371 -23.03 3.64 -12.23
N ALA A 372 -22.22 3.77 -13.28
CA ALA A 372 -21.92 5.06 -13.90
C ALA A 372 -23.10 5.68 -14.66
N GLU A 373 -24.07 4.86 -15.09
CA GLU A 373 -25.21 5.30 -15.88
C GLU A 373 -26.21 6.09 -15.04
N ASP A 374 -26.72 5.47 -13.98
CA ASP A 374 -27.84 5.92 -13.16
C ASP A 374 -27.45 6.28 -11.72
N GLY A 375 -26.25 5.89 -11.27
CA GLY A 375 -25.79 6.10 -9.91
C GLY A 375 -26.37 5.12 -8.89
N LYS A 376 -27.03 4.03 -9.33
CA LYS A 376 -27.52 2.97 -8.44
C LYS A 376 -26.38 2.07 -7.95
N TRP A 377 -26.53 1.53 -6.76
CA TRP A 377 -25.62 0.52 -6.22
C TRP A 377 -25.79 -0.79 -6.97
N VAL A 378 -24.68 -1.45 -7.28
CA VAL A 378 -24.68 -2.77 -7.89
C VAL A 378 -25.01 -3.80 -6.81
N ILE A 379 -25.94 -4.71 -7.11
CA ILE A 379 -26.33 -5.81 -6.22
C ILE A 379 -26.09 -7.13 -6.92
N SER A 380 -25.62 -8.15 -6.20
CA SER A 380 -25.59 -9.52 -6.74
C SER A 380 -26.98 -10.15 -6.64
N LYS A 381 -27.67 -9.91 -5.54
CA LYS A 381 -29.07 -10.28 -5.27
C LYS A 381 -29.70 -9.28 -4.31
N SER A 382 -31.02 -9.34 -4.11
CA SER A 382 -31.70 -8.55 -3.08
C SER A 382 -31.01 -8.69 -1.72
N LEU A 383 -30.88 -7.57 -1.01
CA LEU A 383 -30.16 -7.43 0.26
C LEU A 383 -28.65 -7.67 0.20
N PHE A 384 -28.06 -7.85 -0.99
CA PHE A 384 -26.64 -8.19 -1.14
C PHE A 384 -25.91 -7.24 -2.10
N PRO A 385 -25.53 -6.03 -1.62
CA PRO A 385 -24.76 -5.08 -2.41
C PRO A 385 -23.35 -5.56 -2.69
N VAL A 386 -22.83 -5.23 -3.87
CA VAL A 386 -21.44 -5.54 -4.25
C VAL A 386 -20.51 -4.55 -3.55
N GLY A 387 -19.75 -5.05 -2.57
CA GLY A 387 -18.75 -4.29 -1.82
C GLY A 387 -17.33 -4.41 -2.39
N LYS A 388 -16.59 -3.30 -2.41
CA LYS A 388 -15.14 -3.27 -2.69
C LYS A 388 -14.41 -2.37 -1.70
N PRO A 389 -13.09 -2.47 -1.51
CA PRO A 389 -12.37 -1.57 -0.62
C PRO A 389 -12.41 -0.11 -1.12
N GLY A 390 -12.50 0.84 -0.19
CA GLY A 390 -12.63 2.29 -0.43
C GLY A 390 -11.33 3.03 -0.72
N GLY A 391 -10.26 2.31 -1.08
CA GLY A 391 -8.94 2.87 -1.35
C GLY A 391 -8.07 3.06 -0.11
N HIS A 392 -6.76 3.17 -0.32
CA HIS A 392 -5.79 3.17 0.78
C HIS A 392 -5.75 4.47 1.59
N GLY A 393 -6.40 5.55 1.14
CA GLY A 393 -6.54 6.80 1.90
C GLY A 393 -7.41 6.69 3.15
N ALA A 394 -8.20 5.62 3.27
CA ALA A 394 -9.03 5.33 4.44
C ALA A 394 -8.19 5.17 5.72
N ILE A 395 -6.90 4.85 5.55
CA ILE A 395 -5.96 4.54 6.62
C ILE A 395 -5.89 5.61 7.71
N TRP A 396 -5.99 6.90 7.36
CA TRP A 396 -5.81 8.00 8.30
C TRP A 396 -6.99 8.15 9.26
N LYS A 397 -8.20 8.23 8.72
CA LYS A 397 -9.43 8.25 9.55
C LYS A 397 -9.54 6.95 10.35
N LEU A 398 -9.31 5.82 9.70
CA LEU A 398 -9.44 4.50 10.31
C LEU A 398 -8.46 4.31 11.46
N ALA A 399 -7.19 4.72 11.30
CA ALA A 399 -6.19 4.70 12.37
C ALA A 399 -6.63 5.55 13.57
N CYS A 400 -7.26 6.71 13.34
CA CYS A 400 -7.81 7.53 14.40
C CYS A 400 -8.98 6.84 15.11
N ASP A 401 -9.98 6.37 14.36
CA ASP A 401 -11.19 5.75 14.91
C ASP A 401 -10.88 4.46 15.69
N ARG A 402 -9.88 3.69 15.24
CA ARG A 402 -9.43 2.45 15.89
C ARG A 402 -8.37 2.67 16.98
N GLY A 403 -8.00 3.92 17.26
CA GLY A 403 -7.04 4.28 18.32
C GLY A 403 -5.60 3.86 18.05
N VAL A 404 -5.22 3.68 16.77
CA VAL A 404 -3.85 3.31 16.35
C VAL A 404 -2.86 4.43 16.65
N PHE A 405 -3.20 5.70 16.41
CA PHE A 405 -2.33 6.83 16.76
C PHE A 405 -2.07 6.91 18.27
N LYS A 406 -3.13 6.75 19.08
CA LYS A 406 -3.00 6.67 20.54
C LYS A 406 -2.11 5.51 20.99
N TRP A 407 -2.13 4.39 20.27
CA TRP A 407 -1.23 3.27 20.53
C TRP A 407 0.22 3.63 20.20
N PHE A 408 0.50 4.23 19.04
CA PHE A 408 1.83 4.73 18.71
C PHE A 408 2.37 5.73 19.75
N HIS A 409 1.55 6.70 20.20
CA HIS A 409 1.94 7.66 21.23
C HIS A 409 2.27 7.00 22.57
N ARG A 410 1.52 5.96 22.97
CA ARG A 410 1.84 5.15 24.17
C ARG A 410 3.16 4.39 24.02
N CYS A 411 3.51 4.00 22.80
CA CYS A 411 4.81 3.43 22.48
C CYS A 411 5.92 4.49 22.33
N GLY A 412 5.62 5.79 22.52
CA GLY A 412 6.60 6.87 22.43
C GLY A 412 7.01 7.24 21.00
N ARG A 413 6.20 6.91 19.99
CA ARG A 413 6.55 7.19 18.58
C ARG A 413 6.09 8.59 18.17
N LYS A 414 6.94 9.29 17.43
CA LYS A 414 6.69 10.64 16.89
C LYS A 414 6.41 10.62 15.39
N GLY A 415 7.12 9.77 14.65
CA GLY A 415 6.95 9.62 13.21
C GLY A 415 6.64 8.19 12.80
N ALA A 416 6.30 7.97 11.54
CA ALA A 416 6.21 6.64 10.96
C ALA A 416 6.59 6.63 9.48
N THR A 417 7.11 5.50 9.01
CA THR A 417 7.24 5.23 7.57
C THR A 417 6.02 4.48 7.07
N VAL A 418 5.61 4.79 5.84
CA VAL A 418 4.42 4.21 5.19
C VAL A 418 4.81 3.69 3.82
N ARG A 419 4.61 2.40 3.56
CA ARG A 419 4.92 1.78 2.26
C ARG A 419 4.03 0.58 1.95
N GLN A 420 3.83 0.31 0.66
CA GLN A 420 3.08 -0.86 0.20
C GLN A 420 3.94 -2.12 0.21
N VAL A 421 3.35 -3.27 0.59
CA VAL A 421 4.03 -4.58 0.68
C VAL A 421 4.61 -5.07 -0.66
N SER A 422 4.07 -4.62 -1.79
CA SER A 422 4.48 -5.09 -3.11
C SER A 422 5.85 -4.59 -3.58
N ASN A 423 6.40 -3.53 -2.96
CA ASN A 423 7.65 -2.92 -3.39
C ASN A 423 8.83 -3.53 -2.62
N VAL A 424 9.56 -4.43 -3.29
CA VAL A 424 10.57 -5.30 -2.67
C VAL A 424 11.95 -4.65 -2.50
N VAL A 425 12.16 -3.45 -3.05
CA VAL A 425 13.44 -2.72 -2.98
C VAL A 425 13.39 -1.50 -2.06
N ALA A 426 12.22 -1.14 -1.53
CA ALA A 426 12.00 0.14 -0.84
C ALA A 426 12.86 0.40 0.41
N ALA A 427 13.48 -0.64 0.98
CA ALA A 427 14.33 -0.54 2.17
C ALA A 427 15.64 -1.33 2.02
N THR A 428 16.07 -1.60 0.78
CA THR A 428 17.30 -2.34 0.51
C THR A 428 18.52 -1.44 0.37
N ASP A 429 18.33 -0.12 0.56
CA ASP A 429 19.39 0.88 0.62
C ASP A 429 19.08 1.97 1.68
N LEU A 430 19.85 3.06 1.67
CA LEU A 430 19.71 4.16 2.62
C LEU A 430 18.46 5.04 2.44
N THR A 431 17.70 4.91 1.35
CA THR A 431 16.64 5.88 0.96
C THR A 431 15.57 6.02 2.02
N LEU A 432 15.03 4.90 2.53
CA LEU A 432 13.95 4.92 3.51
C LEU A 432 14.39 5.59 4.82
N MET A 433 15.63 5.34 5.24
CA MET A 433 16.19 5.92 6.46
C MET A 433 16.59 7.37 6.28
N ALA A 434 17.08 7.76 5.11
CA ALA A 434 17.30 9.17 4.80
C ALA A 434 15.99 9.96 4.82
N LEU A 435 14.93 9.40 4.22
CA LEU A 435 13.58 9.98 4.26
C LEU A 435 13.09 10.15 5.70
N ALA A 436 13.15 9.08 6.51
CA ALA A 436 12.67 9.13 7.89
C ALA A 436 13.51 10.04 8.79
N GLY A 437 14.84 10.02 8.61
CA GLY A 437 15.79 10.83 9.35
C GLY A 437 15.61 12.31 9.10
N ILE A 438 15.44 12.74 7.84
CA ILE A 438 15.11 14.15 7.51
C ILE A 438 13.77 14.53 8.14
N GLY A 439 12.78 13.64 8.05
CA GLY A 439 11.46 13.85 8.64
C GLY A 439 11.52 14.19 10.12
N LEU A 440 12.16 13.31 10.91
CA LEU A 440 12.33 13.49 12.35
C LEU A 440 13.24 14.67 12.69
N ARG A 441 14.43 14.73 12.09
CA ARG A 441 15.46 15.71 12.45
C ARG A 441 15.02 17.14 12.17
N CYS A 442 14.34 17.36 11.04
CA CYS A 442 13.92 18.67 10.59
C CYS A 442 12.47 18.99 10.95
N ASN A 443 11.80 18.17 11.77
CA ASN A 443 10.39 18.31 12.17
C ASN A 443 9.44 18.53 10.98
N LYS A 444 9.66 17.78 9.89
CA LYS A 444 8.79 17.84 8.71
C LYS A 444 7.52 17.02 8.98
N LYS A 445 6.41 17.38 8.34
CA LYS A 445 5.12 16.68 8.54
C LYS A 445 4.93 15.50 7.61
N LEU A 446 5.44 15.59 6.38
CA LEU A 446 5.26 14.56 5.36
C LEU A 446 6.44 14.57 4.38
N GLY A 447 6.98 13.39 4.09
CA GLY A 447 8.05 13.21 3.10
C GLY A 447 7.67 12.22 2.02
N PHE A 448 8.19 12.41 0.81
CA PHE A 448 8.06 11.47 -0.31
C PHE A 448 9.42 10.94 -0.74
N ALA A 449 9.58 9.62 -0.88
CA ALA A 449 10.68 9.08 -1.68
C ALA A 449 10.23 8.93 -3.14
N SER A 450 11.05 9.43 -4.05
CA SER A 450 10.68 9.60 -5.45
C SER A 450 11.82 9.26 -6.39
N CYS A 451 11.50 9.07 -7.67
CA CYS A 451 12.45 8.70 -8.71
C CYS A 451 11.95 9.18 -10.08
N GLU A 452 12.72 8.91 -11.12
CA GLU A 452 12.27 9.13 -12.50
C GLU A 452 11.00 8.33 -12.82
N ARG A 453 10.02 8.98 -13.45
CA ARG A 453 8.78 8.36 -13.95
C ARG A 453 9.01 7.76 -15.33
N ARG A 454 8.66 6.48 -15.50
CA ARG A 454 8.74 5.82 -16.81
C ARG A 454 7.54 6.20 -17.70
N PRO A 455 7.74 6.38 -19.03
CA PRO A 455 6.64 6.61 -19.97
C PRO A 455 5.57 5.51 -19.89
N GLY A 456 4.29 5.90 -19.83
CA GLY A 456 3.18 4.96 -19.78
C GLY A 456 3.02 4.21 -18.44
N ALA A 457 3.78 4.56 -17.40
CA ALA A 457 3.61 4.01 -16.07
C ALA A 457 2.29 4.49 -15.42
N THR A 458 1.56 3.59 -14.77
CA THR A 458 0.33 3.89 -14.02
C THR A 458 0.66 4.32 -12.59
N GLU A 459 1.56 5.29 -12.46
CA GLU A 459 1.98 5.92 -11.20
C GLU A 459 1.69 7.42 -11.27
N GLY A 460 1.21 7.97 -10.15
CA GLY A 460 1.04 9.42 -9.99
C GLY A 460 2.39 10.16 -10.00
N VAL A 461 2.33 11.48 -9.98
CA VAL A 461 3.52 12.34 -9.89
C VAL A 461 3.49 13.20 -8.64
N ASN A 462 4.66 13.48 -8.08
CA ASN A 462 4.82 14.48 -7.04
C ASN A 462 5.01 15.86 -7.68
N VAL A 463 4.35 16.87 -7.15
CA VAL A 463 4.36 18.25 -7.65
C VAL A 463 4.52 19.23 -6.50
N LEU A 464 5.22 20.33 -6.74
CA LEU A 464 5.11 21.51 -5.90
C LEU A 464 3.90 22.31 -6.36
N ILE A 465 2.94 22.52 -5.46
CA ILE A 465 1.80 23.41 -5.69
C ILE A 465 2.19 24.83 -5.30
N GLU A 466 1.88 25.76 -6.18
CA GLU A 466 1.78 27.19 -5.89
C GLU A 466 0.32 27.62 -6.11
N LYS A 467 -0.35 28.11 -5.06
CA LYS A 467 -1.75 28.53 -5.13
C LYS A 467 -1.95 29.91 -4.51
N GLN A 468 -2.60 30.82 -5.23
CA GLN A 468 -3.12 32.05 -4.63
C GLN A 468 -4.54 31.83 -4.09
N ASN A 469 -4.74 32.01 -2.80
CA ASN A 469 -6.05 31.91 -2.17
C ASN A 469 -6.89 33.17 -2.44
N GLN A 470 -8.21 33.07 -2.21
CA GLN A 470 -9.16 34.18 -2.43
C GLN A 470 -8.88 35.42 -1.55
N ASP A 471 -8.22 35.22 -0.41
CA ASP A 471 -7.76 36.26 0.52
C ASP A 471 -6.43 36.92 0.10
N GLY A 472 -5.85 36.51 -1.03
CA GLY A 472 -4.57 37.01 -1.54
C GLY A 472 -3.33 36.33 -0.95
N ILE A 473 -3.50 35.41 0.00
CA ILE A 473 -2.42 34.63 0.62
C ILE A 473 -1.97 33.53 -0.34
N TRP A 474 -0.66 33.33 -0.45
CA TRP A 474 -0.06 32.26 -1.25
C TRP A 474 0.14 31.01 -0.40
N SER A 475 -0.20 29.85 -0.97
CA SER A 475 -0.01 28.53 -0.37
C SER A 475 1.00 27.72 -1.18
N TYR A 476 1.94 27.08 -0.48
CA TYR A 476 2.94 26.20 -1.06
C TYR A 476 2.98 24.86 -0.34
N GLY A 477 3.22 23.78 -1.08
CA GLY A 477 3.32 22.43 -0.54
C GLY A 477 3.62 21.42 -1.63
N ILE A 478 4.34 20.36 -1.29
CA ILE A 478 4.56 19.21 -2.16
C ILE A 478 3.40 18.25 -1.95
N THR A 479 2.74 17.87 -3.04
CA THR A 479 1.66 16.88 -3.03
C THR A 479 1.78 15.93 -4.22
N CYS A 480 0.82 15.02 -4.35
CA CYS A 480 0.72 14.06 -5.44
C CYS A 480 -0.52 14.33 -6.31
N ILE A 481 -0.33 14.22 -7.62
CA ILE A 481 -1.43 14.11 -8.59
C ILE A 481 -1.47 12.67 -9.08
N GLU A 482 -2.65 12.04 -9.01
CA GLU A 482 -2.83 10.69 -9.51
C GLU A 482 -2.83 10.61 -11.04
N TYR A 483 -2.33 9.50 -11.59
CA TYR A 483 -2.21 9.31 -13.04
C TYR A 483 -3.56 9.39 -13.77
N THR A 484 -4.65 9.06 -13.08
CA THR A 484 -6.01 9.15 -13.62
C THR A 484 -6.48 10.60 -13.79
N GLU A 485 -5.84 11.55 -13.12
CA GLU A 485 -6.18 12.98 -13.13
C GLU A 485 -5.22 13.84 -13.98
N PHE A 486 -4.22 13.27 -14.65
CA PHE A 486 -3.28 14.04 -15.47
C PHE A 486 -3.95 14.89 -16.55
N GLU A 487 -4.95 14.32 -17.24
CA GLU A 487 -5.76 15.04 -18.23
C GLU A 487 -6.46 16.26 -17.63
N LYS A 488 -6.93 16.15 -16.38
CA LYS A 488 -7.66 17.23 -15.67
C LYS A 488 -6.72 18.38 -15.28
N TYR A 489 -5.49 18.07 -14.89
CA TYR A 489 -4.50 19.05 -14.42
C TYR A 489 -3.48 19.47 -15.50
N GLY A 490 -3.57 18.92 -16.71
CA GLY A 490 -2.65 19.25 -17.80
C GLY A 490 -1.22 18.73 -17.59
N ILE A 491 -1.06 17.63 -16.85
CA ILE A 491 0.25 17.02 -16.62
C ILE A 491 0.70 16.28 -17.89
N PRO A 492 1.85 16.64 -18.48
CA PRO A 492 2.35 16.00 -19.70
C PRO A 492 2.84 14.58 -19.41
N GLU A 493 2.65 13.67 -20.37
CA GLU A 493 3.36 12.38 -20.35
C GLU A 493 4.83 12.60 -20.77
N PRO A 494 5.80 11.93 -20.11
CA PRO A 494 7.18 11.94 -20.55
C PRO A 494 7.24 11.35 -21.95
N THR A 495 7.75 12.11 -22.92
CA THR A 495 8.04 11.55 -24.24
C THR A 495 9.27 10.65 -24.13
N VAL A 496 9.29 9.55 -24.90
CA VAL A 496 10.50 8.75 -25.07
C VAL A 496 11.50 9.63 -25.81
N ILE A 497 12.41 10.29 -25.10
CA ILE A 497 13.60 10.83 -25.76
C ILE A 497 14.45 9.59 -26.10
N THR A 498 14.29 9.11 -27.34
CA THR A 498 15.26 8.22 -27.97
C THR A 498 16.58 8.96 -28.11
N GLY A 499 17.37 8.93 -27.06
CA GLY A 499 18.73 9.45 -27.01
C GLY A 499 19.40 8.86 -25.78
N ARG A 500 20.27 7.87 -25.98
CA ARG A 500 21.14 7.27 -24.97
C ARG A 500 21.66 8.34 -24.00
N PHE A 501 21.27 8.23 -22.74
CA PHE A 501 21.93 8.91 -21.64
C PHE A 501 23.29 8.24 -21.44
N LEU A 502 24.27 8.68 -22.23
CA LEU A 502 25.67 8.59 -21.86
C LEU A 502 25.84 9.63 -20.75
N VAL A 503 25.50 9.24 -19.52
CA VAL A 503 25.79 10.03 -18.32
C VAL A 503 27.32 10.19 -18.26
N ARG A 504 27.79 11.39 -18.58
CA ARG A 504 29.03 12.03 -18.08
C ARG A 504 30.18 11.08 -17.70
N THR A 505 31.09 10.83 -18.65
CA THR A 505 32.52 10.60 -18.34
C THR A 505 33.48 11.45 -19.17
N PHE A 506 32.99 12.31 -20.07
CA PHE A 506 33.86 13.22 -20.82
C PHE A 506 33.29 14.64 -20.80
N CYS A 507 33.74 15.42 -19.81
CA CYS A 507 33.60 16.87 -19.83
C CYS A 507 34.97 17.50 -19.58
N TYR A 508 35.88 17.30 -20.53
CA TYR A 508 36.96 18.25 -20.82
C TYR A 508 37.12 18.28 -22.35
N LEU A 509 37.14 19.49 -22.90
CA LEU A 509 37.35 19.84 -24.31
C LEU A 509 36.13 19.66 -25.25
N VAL A 510 35.41 20.76 -25.51
CA VAL A 510 35.44 21.50 -26.80
C VAL A 510 34.26 22.47 -26.85
N THR A 511 34.60 23.70 -27.24
CA THR A 511 33.82 24.93 -27.36
C THR A 511 32.67 24.91 -28.38
N HIS A 512 31.58 25.59 -28.00
CA HIS A 512 30.71 26.46 -28.82
C HIS A 512 30.27 25.97 -30.20
N ILE A 513 29.07 25.35 -30.31
CA ILE A 513 28.18 25.55 -31.48
C ILE A 513 26.70 25.50 -31.02
N TYR A 514 25.98 26.60 -31.28
CA TYR A 514 24.53 26.84 -31.31
C TYR A 514 23.57 25.72 -30.86
N PHE A 515 23.01 25.86 -29.66
CA PHE A 515 21.74 25.23 -29.28
C PHE A 515 20.60 26.25 -29.49
N SER A 516 19.76 26.02 -30.48
CA SER A 516 18.44 26.65 -30.56
C SER A 516 17.49 25.96 -29.57
N GLU A 517 16.55 26.74 -29.04
CA GLU A 517 15.56 26.39 -28.01
C GLU A 517 14.75 25.13 -28.34
N PHE A 518 15.23 23.96 -27.94
CA PHE A 518 14.36 22.82 -27.67
C PHE A 518 13.75 23.04 -26.28
N SER A 519 12.44 23.32 -26.22
CA SER A 519 11.75 23.45 -24.93
C SER A 519 11.95 22.14 -24.14
N SER A 520 12.71 22.19 -23.06
CA SER A 520 12.87 21.07 -22.14
C SER A 520 11.48 20.69 -21.61
N GLN A 521 10.92 19.57 -22.07
CA GLN A 521 9.66 19.09 -21.53
C GLN A 521 9.85 18.80 -20.04
N VAL A 522 8.99 19.39 -19.22
CA VAL A 522 9.00 19.25 -17.77
C VAL A 522 8.63 17.81 -17.41
N SER A 523 9.56 17.07 -16.80
CA SER A 523 9.32 15.70 -16.34
C SER A 523 9.09 15.70 -14.83
N TYR A 524 7.86 15.45 -14.41
CA TYR A 524 7.52 15.34 -12.99
C TYR A 524 7.94 13.98 -12.43
N PRO A 525 8.45 13.93 -11.19
CA PRO A 525 8.96 12.70 -10.60
C PRO A 525 7.83 11.79 -10.13
N ALA A 526 8.09 10.48 -10.14
CA ALA A 526 7.11 9.46 -9.80
C ALA A 526 6.76 9.45 -8.30
N ASN A 527 5.48 9.42 -7.97
CA ASN A 527 5.06 9.06 -6.62
C ASN A 527 5.20 7.54 -6.43
N THR A 528 6.10 7.13 -5.54
CA THR A 528 6.36 5.71 -5.26
C THR A 528 5.53 5.15 -4.10
N ASN A 529 4.74 5.99 -3.42
CA ASN A 529 3.98 5.64 -2.22
C ASN A 529 4.84 5.14 -1.05
N ILE A 530 6.11 5.56 -1.00
CA ILE A 530 6.97 5.47 0.17
C ILE A 530 6.98 6.84 0.83
N LEU A 531 6.42 6.91 2.04
CA LEU A 531 6.20 8.16 2.76
C LEU A 531 6.85 8.12 4.14
N TYR A 532 7.26 9.29 4.62
CA TYR A 532 7.43 9.56 6.05
C TYR A 532 6.26 10.42 6.51
N VAL A 533 5.72 10.17 7.70
CA VAL A 533 4.69 11.01 8.33
C VAL A 533 5.05 11.36 9.76
N ASP A 534 4.77 12.61 10.15
CA ASP A 534 4.65 12.98 11.56
C ASP A 534 3.29 12.50 12.10
N LEU A 535 3.30 11.71 13.17
CA LEU A 535 2.12 11.04 13.71
C LEU A 535 1.10 12.03 14.29
N GLN A 536 1.57 13.10 14.93
CA GLN A 536 0.69 14.12 15.47
C GLN A 536 -0.05 14.85 14.34
N ALA A 537 0.67 15.28 13.31
CA ALA A 537 0.13 16.01 12.17
C ALA A 537 -0.91 15.20 11.41
N VAL A 538 -0.68 13.89 11.19
CA VAL A 538 -1.67 13.04 10.51
C VAL A 538 -2.85 12.68 11.41
N GLU A 539 -2.68 12.55 12.72
CA GLU A 539 -3.80 12.36 13.67
C GLU A 539 -4.70 13.60 13.72
N GLU A 540 -4.13 14.80 13.68
CA GLU A 540 -4.87 16.07 13.62
C GLU A 540 -5.75 16.16 12.36
N ILE A 541 -5.36 15.52 11.26
CA ILE A 541 -6.19 15.42 10.05
C ILE A 541 -7.18 14.27 10.15
N GLY A 542 -6.72 13.07 10.53
CA GLY A 542 -7.54 11.86 10.64
C GLY A 542 -8.71 12.00 11.63
N SER A 543 -8.55 12.82 12.66
CA SER A 543 -9.59 13.13 13.66
C SER A 543 -10.62 14.17 13.21
N ARG A 544 -10.41 14.83 12.06
CA ARG A 544 -11.34 15.83 11.52
C ARG A 544 -12.64 15.16 11.13
N LYS A 545 -13.76 15.79 11.48
CA LYS A 545 -15.11 15.33 11.13
C LYS A 545 -15.59 15.94 9.81
N ASN A 546 -14.72 15.95 8.80
CA ASN A 546 -15.02 16.43 7.46
C ASN A 546 -14.21 15.66 6.40
N ALA A 547 -14.46 15.92 5.12
CA ALA A 547 -13.82 15.24 3.99
C ALA A 547 -12.28 15.21 4.00
N SER A 548 -11.61 16.13 4.71
CA SER A 548 -10.13 16.16 4.73
C SER A 548 -9.47 14.94 5.38
N CYS A 549 -10.19 14.20 6.24
CA CYS A 549 -9.70 12.94 6.81
C CYS A 549 -9.77 11.77 5.81
N LEU A 550 -10.37 11.98 4.63
CA LEU A 550 -10.44 11.05 3.50
C LEU A 550 -9.78 11.70 2.28
N PRO A 551 -8.44 11.83 2.26
CA PRO A 551 -7.74 12.58 1.22
C PRO A 551 -7.85 11.95 -0.17
N GLY A 552 -7.80 12.79 -1.21
CA GLY A 552 -7.75 12.34 -2.61
C GLY A 552 -8.98 11.53 -3.04
N MET A 553 -10.18 11.92 -2.61
CA MET A 553 -11.41 11.23 -3.03
C MET A 553 -11.61 11.30 -4.54
N VAL A 554 -11.68 10.14 -5.18
CA VAL A 554 -11.87 9.96 -6.62
C VAL A 554 -12.85 8.82 -6.90
N LEU A 555 -13.39 8.78 -8.13
CA LEU A 555 -14.21 7.69 -8.61
C LEU A 555 -13.66 7.25 -9.97
N ASN A 556 -12.95 6.12 -9.99
CA ASN A 556 -12.28 5.64 -11.19
C ASN A 556 -13.26 4.91 -12.13
N LEU A 557 -13.64 5.58 -13.21
CA LEU A 557 -14.51 5.04 -14.27
C LEU A 557 -13.75 4.42 -15.45
N LYS A 558 -12.40 4.41 -15.43
CA LYS A 558 -11.60 3.86 -16.55
C LYS A 558 -11.64 2.32 -16.59
N LYS A 559 -12.13 1.67 -15.53
CA LYS A 559 -12.24 0.20 -15.43
C LYS A 559 -13.69 -0.20 -15.21
N THR A 560 -14.09 -1.33 -15.78
CA THR A 560 -15.37 -1.96 -15.45
C THR A 560 -15.27 -2.67 -14.10
N ALA A 561 -16.41 -2.76 -13.41
CA ALA A 561 -16.52 -3.51 -12.17
C ALA A 561 -17.11 -4.89 -12.46
N SER A 562 -16.29 -5.94 -12.29
CA SER A 562 -16.77 -7.33 -12.31
C SER A 562 -17.44 -7.70 -10.99
N TYR A 563 -18.48 -8.53 -11.05
CA TYR A 563 -19.20 -9.13 -9.94
C TYR A 563 -19.90 -10.43 -10.38
N VAL A 564 -20.29 -11.28 -9.43
CA VAL A 564 -21.09 -12.48 -9.70
C VAL A 564 -22.54 -12.18 -9.37
N ASP A 565 -23.46 -12.47 -10.28
CA ASP A 565 -24.90 -12.27 -10.06
C ASP A 565 -25.53 -13.41 -9.24
N HIS A 566 -26.83 -13.32 -8.98
CA HIS A 566 -27.55 -14.32 -8.21
C HIS A 566 -27.68 -15.69 -8.89
N PHE A 567 -27.38 -15.78 -10.19
CA PHE A 567 -27.35 -17.02 -10.96
C PHE A 567 -25.95 -17.65 -11.01
N GLY A 568 -24.94 -16.97 -10.46
CA GLY A 568 -23.55 -17.43 -10.49
C GLY A 568 -22.79 -17.01 -11.74
N PHE A 569 -23.32 -16.12 -12.58
CA PHE A 569 -22.62 -15.64 -13.78
C PHE A 569 -21.72 -14.45 -13.47
N GLU A 570 -20.51 -14.46 -14.04
CA GLU A 570 -19.64 -13.30 -14.03
C GLU A 570 -20.21 -12.18 -14.91
N CYS A 571 -20.58 -11.08 -14.27
CA CYS A 571 -21.09 -9.87 -14.89
C CYS A 571 -20.04 -8.75 -14.81
N SER A 572 -20.06 -7.83 -15.77
CA SER A 572 -19.17 -6.66 -15.81
C SER A 572 -19.98 -5.41 -16.14
N ILE A 573 -19.87 -4.38 -15.31
CA ILE A 573 -20.63 -3.13 -15.47
C ILE A 573 -19.71 -1.91 -15.54
N ALA A 574 -20.12 -0.89 -16.31
CA ALA A 574 -19.49 0.42 -16.25
C ALA A 574 -19.85 1.10 -14.92
N GLY A 575 -18.94 1.07 -13.97
CA GLY A 575 -19.17 1.56 -12.62
C GLY A 575 -17.89 1.58 -11.81
N GLY A 576 -17.93 2.30 -10.68
CA GLY A 576 -16.79 2.48 -9.81
C GLY A 576 -17.20 2.48 -8.34
N ARG A 577 -16.26 2.78 -7.45
CA ARG A 577 -16.57 3.07 -6.04
C ARG A 577 -15.85 4.36 -5.64
N LEU A 578 -16.26 4.96 -4.55
CA LEU A 578 -15.51 6.06 -3.97
C LEU A 578 -14.17 5.50 -3.46
N GLU A 579 -13.07 6.03 -3.99
CA GLU A 579 -11.72 5.68 -3.58
C GLU A 579 -11.07 6.91 -2.94
N CYS A 580 -10.20 6.72 -1.98
CA CYS A 580 -9.33 7.76 -1.42
C CYS A 580 -7.88 7.28 -1.43
N THR A 581 -6.93 8.21 -1.47
CA THR A 581 -5.49 7.94 -1.65
C THR A 581 -4.69 8.46 -0.47
N MET A 582 -3.78 7.64 0.05
CA MET A 582 -3.09 7.93 1.32
C MET A 582 -2.14 9.12 1.21
N GLN A 583 -1.46 9.27 0.08
CA GLN A 583 -0.45 10.29 -0.15
C GLN A 583 -1.05 11.70 -0.30
N ASN A 584 -2.33 11.80 -0.69
CA ASN A 584 -3.02 13.09 -0.81
C ASN A 584 -3.35 13.71 0.56
N ILE A 585 -2.99 13.07 1.68
CA ILE A 585 -2.98 13.76 2.98
C ILE A 585 -2.09 15.01 2.93
N ALA A 586 -1.09 15.02 2.04
CA ALA A 586 -0.25 16.17 1.68
C ALA A 586 -1.04 17.44 1.38
N ASP A 587 -2.24 17.34 0.79
CA ASP A 587 -3.07 18.50 0.45
C ASP A 587 -3.49 19.33 1.68
N ASN A 588 -3.33 18.76 2.88
CA ASN A 588 -3.60 19.43 4.15
C ASN A 588 -2.37 20.11 4.78
N PHE A 589 -1.17 19.89 4.22
CA PHE A 589 0.10 20.39 4.72
C PHE A 589 0.65 21.46 3.77
N VAL A 590 -0.02 22.61 3.73
CA VAL A 590 0.41 23.77 2.94
C VAL A 590 0.87 24.91 3.83
N ASN A 591 2.06 25.43 3.55
CA ASN A 591 2.62 26.61 4.20
C ASN A 591 2.08 27.88 3.51
N LYS A 592 1.76 28.90 4.30
CA LYS A 592 1.10 30.12 3.84
C LYS A 592 2.00 31.33 3.95
N TYR A 593 2.00 32.16 2.92
CA TYR A 593 2.85 33.34 2.81
C TYR A 593 2.06 34.54 2.28
N ASN A 594 2.41 35.74 2.75
CA ASN A 594 1.77 36.99 2.33
C ASN A 594 2.28 37.52 0.97
N TYR A 595 3.24 36.82 0.37
CA TYR A 595 3.85 37.18 -0.90
C TYR A 595 4.09 35.91 -1.74
N LYS A 596 4.20 36.09 -3.05
CA LYS A 596 4.61 35.04 -3.97
C LYS A 596 6.09 34.75 -3.74
N CYS A 597 6.43 33.52 -3.37
CA CYS A 597 7.82 33.12 -3.11
C CYS A 597 8.57 32.90 -4.43
N SER A 598 9.88 33.21 -4.43
CA SER A 598 10.80 32.81 -5.50
C SER A 598 11.33 31.39 -5.26
N LYS A 599 12.15 30.85 -6.18
CA LYS A 599 12.79 29.52 -6.07
C LYS A 599 13.46 29.28 -4.70
N GLY A 600 13.41 28.05 -4.19
CA GLY A 600 14.13 27.61 -2.98
C GLY A 600 13.27 27.51 -1.70
N ILE A 601 11.96 27.70 -1.81
CA ILE A 601 11.02 27.64 -0.67
C ILE A 601 10.88 26.24 -0.09
N GLU A 602 11.21 25.20 -0.88
CA GLU A 602 11.03 23.78 -0.55
C GLU A 602 11.73 23.36 0.75
N SER A 603 12.86 23.99 1.08
CA SER A 603 13.57 23.75 2.34
C SER A 603 12.79 24.20 3.58
N GLU A 604 11.89 25.17 3.45
CA GLU A 604 11.06 25.72 4.54
C GLU A 604 9.71 25.01 4.68
N LEU A 605 9.26 24.27 3.66
CA LEU A 605 7.95 23.64 3.64
C LEU A 605 7.82 22.50 4.66
N ASP A 606 6.61 22.27 5.14
CA ASP A 606 6.28 21.14 6.02
C ASP A 606 6.39 19.78 5.27
N THR A 607 6.20 19.82 3.96
CA THR A 607 6.30 18.68 3.04
C THR A 607 7.62 18.69 2.30
N PHE A 608 8.28 17.56 2.16
CA PHE A 608 9.57 17.46 1.44
C PHE A 608 9.63 16.22 0.55
N ILE A 609 10.66 16.16 -0.31
CA ILE A 609 10.88 15.05 -1.24
C ILE A 609 12.37 14.68 -1.28
N VAL A 610 12.65 13.38 -1.42
CA VAL A 610 13.99 12.86 -1.69
C VAL A 610 13.98 12.05 -2.98
N TYR A 611 15.08 12.10 -3.73
CA TYR A 611 15.25 11.40 -4.99
C TYR A 611 16.36 10.36 -4.90
N ASN A 612 16.14 9.23 -5.56
CA ASN A 612 17.17 8.23 -5.80
C ASN A 612 16.85 7.47 -7.11
N GLU A 613 17.75 6.57 -7.52
CA GLU A 613 17.58 5.72 -8.68
C GLU A 613 16.35 4.82 -8.55
N ARG A 614 15.58 4.69 -9.62
CA ARG A 614 14.31 3.96 -9.61
C ARG A 614 14.43 2.53 -9.06
N LYS A 615 15.45 1.78 -9.45
CA LYS A 615 15.65 0.39 -9.00
C LYS A 615 16.02 0.27 -7.51
N ARG A 616 16.35 1.38 -6.85
CA ARG A 616 16.57 1.49 -5.39
C ARG A 616 15.35 1.98 -4.63
N VAL A 617 14.47 2.75 -5.29
CA VAL A 617 13.25 3.29 -4.64
C VAL A 617 12.03 2.38 -4.90
N THR A 618 11.82 1.94 -6.14
CA THR A 618 10.60 1.22 -6.52
C THR A 618 10.80 0.14 -7.57
N SER A 619 10.50 -1.08 -7.16
CA SER A 619 10.30 -2.23 -8.03
C SER A 619 9.25 -3.13 -7.41
N SER A 620 8.07 -3.18 -8.03
CA SER A 620 6.89 -3.79 -7.40
C SER A 620 6.44 -5.08 -8.07
N ALA A 621 6.12 -6.12 -7.30
CA ALA A 621 5.44 -7.32 -7.79
C ALA A 621 3.92 -7.15 -7.68
N LYS A 622 3.26 -6.58 -8.71
CA LYS A 622 1.82 -6.20 -8.67
C LYS A 622 0.94 -6.92 -9.68
N LYS A 623 1.50 -7.46 -10.76
CA LYS A 623 0.72 -8.14 -11.80
C LYS A 623 1.48 -9.31 -12.40
N LYS A 624 0.75 -10.31 -12.87
CA LYS A 624 1.26 -11.45 -13.62
C LYS A 624 1.82 -10.97 -14.96
N LEU A 625 2.90 -11.59 -15.42
CA LEU A 625 3.39 -11.43 -16.78
C LEU A 625 2.35 -12.00 -17.75
N LYS A 626 1.89 -11.19 -18.71
CA LYS A 626 0.95 -11.65 -19.74
C LYS A 626 1.72 -12.35 -20.85
N SER A 627 1.21 -13.50 -21.32
CA SER A 627 1.83 -14.31 -22.38
C SER A 627 2.15 -13.54 -23.66
N GLU A 628 1.31 -12.58 -24.03
CA GLU A 628 1.46 -11.76 -25.24
C GLU A 628 2.32 -10.50 -25.02
N ALA A 629 2.52 -10.07 -23.77
CA ALA A 629 3.17 -8.81 -23.44
C ALA A 629 4.58 -9.03 -22.88
N ARG A 630 5.61 -8.58 -23.62
CA ARG A 630 7.02 -8.60 -23.18
C ARG A 630 7.35 -7.56 -22.09
N SER A 631 6.35 -7.00 -21.40
CA SER A 631 6.58 -5.96 -20.39
C SER A 631 6.77 -6.57 -19.01
N LEU A 632 8.02 -6.53 -18.53
CA LEU A 632 8.41 -6.89 -17.16
C LEU A 632 7.97 -5.86 -16.11
N HIS A 633 7.43 -4.71 -16.53
CA HIS A 633 7.12 -3.63 -15.61
C HIS A 633 6.08 -4.06 -14.58
N GLN A 634 6.42 -3.96 -13.30
CA GLN A 634 5.59 -4.33 -12.14
C GLN A 634 5.20 -5.83 -12.05
N THR A 635 5.97 -6.73 -12.65
CA THR A 635 5.81 -8.19 -12.50
C THR A 635 6.82 -8.75 -11.51
N PRO A 636 6.56 -9.92 -10.88
CA PRO A 636 7.54 -10.61 -10.04
C PRO A 636 8.91 -10.78 -10.73
N GLU A 637 8.91 -11.16 -12.01
CA GLU A 637 10.10 -11.31 -12.84
C GLU A 637 10.85 -9.99 -13.03
N GLY A 638 10.13 -8.89 -13.32
CA GLY A 638 10.76 -7.58 -13.46
C GLY A 638 11.35 -7.06 -12.16
N SER A 639 10.71 -7.33 -11.02
CA SER A 639 11.29 -7.02 -9.72
C SER A 639 12.52 -7.87 -9.40
N LEU A 640 12.53 -9.15 -9.78
CA LEU A 640 13.73 -10.00 -9.59
C LEU A 640 14.90 -9.46 -10.41
N LEU A 641 14.64 -9.06 -11.66
CA LEU A 641 15.64 -8.47 -12.54
C LEU A 641 16.26 -7.20 -11.92
N ASP A 642 15.46 -6.33 -11.31
CA ASP A 642 15.97 -5.14 -10.62
C ASP A 642 16.77 -5.51 -9.35
N ILE A 643 16.40 -6.57 -8.62
CA ILE A 643 17.21 -7.10 -7.50
C ILE A 643 18.57 -7.60 -8.00
N MET A 644 18.61 -8.35 -9.11
CA MET A 644 19.88 -8.84 -9.67
C MET A 644 20.78 -7.70 -10.15
N ARG A 645 20.21 -6.65 -10.76
CA ARG A 645 20.94 -5.43 -11.11
C ARG A 645 21.51 -4.73 -9.88
N ASN A 646 20.75 -4.65 -8.80
CA ASN A 646 21.21 -4.09 -7.54
C ASN A 646 22.33 -4.94 -6.92
N ALA A 647 22.22 -6.27 -6.96
CA ALA A 647 23.26 -7.17 -6.48
C ALA A 647 24.57 -7.03 -7.28
N HIS A 648 24.48 -6.95 -8.61
CA HIS A 648 25.62 -6.63 -9.47
C HIS A 648 26.26 -5.28 -9.08
N ASP A 649 25.48 -4.19 -9.01
CA ASP A 649 26.02 -2.87 -8.68
C ASP A 649 26.69 -2.84 -7.30
N LEU A 650 26.11 -3.53 -6.33
CA LEU A 650 26.64 -3.64 -4.97
C LEU A 650 27.96 -4.41 -4.96
N LEU A 651 28.00 -5.63 -5.51
CA LEU A 651 29.18 -6.50 -5.43
C LEU A 651 30.30 -6.08 -6.36
N SER A 652 30.00 -5.57 -7.57
CA SER A 652 31.01 -5.02 -8.47
C SER A 652 31.77 -3.84 -7.84
N SER A 653 31.09 -3.05 -6.99
CA SER A 653 31.75 -1.98 -6.22
C SER A 653 32.68 -2.49 -5.10
N CYS A 654 32.65 -3.79 -4.78
CA CYS A 654 33.53 -4.47 -3.83
C CYS A 654 34.73 -5.16 -4.51
N SER A 655 34.99 -4.84 -5.79
CA SER A 655 35.99 -5.52 -6.63
C SER A 655 35.72 -7.01 -6.86
N ILE A 656 34.46 -7.44 -6.76
CA ILE A 656 34.03 -8.80 -7.10
C ILE A 656 33.63 -8.81 -8.57
N GLU A 657 34.18 -9.75 -9.35
CA GLU A 657 33.72 -9.96 -10.73
C GLU A 657 32.36 -10.66 -10.72
N VAL A 658 31.33 -9.99 -11.24
CA VAL A 658 29.96 -10.52 -11.33
C VAL A 658 29.44 -10.28 -12.75
N PRO A 659 28.75 -11.26 -13.39
CA PRO A 659 28.19 -11.10 -14.72
C PRO A 659 27.32 -9.85 -14.86
N GLU A 660 27.41 -9.17 -16.00
CA GLU A 660 26.56 -8.01 -16.24
C GLU A 660 25.10 -8.46 -16.47
N VAL A 661 24.15 -7.80 -15.80
CA VAL A 661 22.73 -8.04 -16.01
C VAL A 661 22.23 -7.21 -17.18
N LYS A 662 22.07 -7.88 -18.33
CA LYS A 662 21.75 -7.28 -19.62
C LYS A 662 20.31 -6.72 -19.72
N ASP A 663 19.89 -6.35 -20.93
CA ASP A 663 18.61 -5.68 -21.14
C ASP A 663 17.39 -6.60 -20.92
N ASN A 664 16.20 -6.01 -20.85
CA ASN A 664 14.96 -6.73 -20.55
C ASN A 664 14.60 -7.78 -21.61
N SER A 665 15.00 -7.59 -22.87
CA SER A 665 14.71 -8.51 -23.97
C SER A 665 15.54 -9.78 -23.85
N GLU A 666 16.80 -9.61 -23.47
CA GLU A 666 17.71 -10.74 -23.24
C GLU A 666 17.30 -11.54 -22.02
N TYR A 667 16.96 -10.88 -20.90
CA TYR A 667 16.42 -11.55 -19.71
C TYR A 667 15.18 -12.40 -20.01
N LEU A 668 14.29 -11.93 -20.89
CA LEU A 668 13.12 -12.71 -21.32
C LEU A 668 13.47 -13.95 -22.15
N HIS A 669 14.66 -14.00 -22.74
CA HIS A 669 15.13 -15.12 -23.56
C HIS A 669 15.97 -16.12 -22.77
N SER A 670 16.92 -15.64 -21.97
CA SER A 670 17.91 -16.47 -21.27
C SER A 670 17.67 -16.63 -19.78
N GLY A 671 16.75 -15.86 -19.19
CA GLY A 671 16.55 -15.82 -17.74
C GLY A 671 17.62 -14.99 -17.00
N PRO A 672 17.68 -15.08 -15.67
CA PRO A 672 18.70 -14.39 -14.89
C PRO A 672 20.09 -15.03 -15.10
N PRO A 673 21.17 -14.22 -15.19
CA PRO A 673 22.53 -14.74 -15.34
C PRO A 673 23.10 -15.37 -14.06
N PHE A 674 22.49 -15.11 -12.90
CA PHE A 674 22.82 -15.65 -11.59
C PHE A 674 21.64 -15.43 -10.64
N LEU A 675 21.67 -16.03 -9.44
CA LEU A 675 20.77 -15.69 -8.33
C LEU A 675 21.57 -15.28 -7.10
N ILE A 676 21.45 -14.02 -6.67
CA ILE A 676 22.11 -13.51 -5.46
C ILE A 676 21.07 -12.96 -4.50
N PHE A 677 20.96 -13.59 -3.33
CA PHE A 677 20.06 -13.20 -2.25
C PHE A 677 20.84 -12.94 -0.97
N LEU A 678 20.83 -11.68 -0.55
CA LEU A 678 21.56 -11.19 0.61
C LEU A 678 20.56 -10.82 1.70
N HIS A 679 20.73 -11.37 2.91
CA HIS A 679 19.90 -10.98 4.04
C HIS A 679 20.05 -9.47 4.34
N PRO A 680 18.95 -8.71 4.57
CA PRO A 680 19.03 -7.27 4.84
C PRO A 680 19.93 -6.91 6.04
N ALA A 681 19.99 -7.77 7.06
CA ALA A 681 20.86 -7.60 8.24
C ALA A 681 22.36 -7.78 7.99
N LEU A 682 22.79 -8.21 6.80
CA LEU A 682 24.20 -8.06 6.39
C LEU A 682 24.62 -6.58 6.48
N GLY A 683 23.69 -5.69 6.18
CA GLY A 683 23.81 -4.26 6.33
C GLY A 683 22.65 -3.59 5.62
N PRO A 684 21.70 -2.95 6.33
CA PRO A 684 20.61 -2.20 5.70
C PRO A 684 21.10 -1.12 4.71
N PHE A 685 22.35 -0.69 4.87
CA PHE A 685 23.03 0.23 3.97
C PHE A 685 24.12 -0.49 3.18
N TRP A 686 24.19 -0.20 1.87
CA TRP A 686 25.18 -0.81 0.97
C TRP A 686 26.62 -0.56 1.44
N ASP A 687 26.90 0.59 2.04
CA ASP A 687 28.24 0.92 2.56
C ASP A 687 28.67 0.02 3.72
N ILE A 688 27.72 -0.58 4.45
CA ILE A 688 28.01 -1.59 5.47
C ILE A 688 28.29 -2.94 4.80
N ILE A 689 27.46 -3.34 3.82
CA ILE A 689 27.66 -4.60 3.09
C ILE A 689 29.02 -4.61 2.40
N ARG A 690 29.41 -3.50 1.76
CA ARG A 690 30.71 -3.34 1.06
C ARG A 690 31.93 -3.62 1.94
N GLN A 691 31.83 -3.44 3.25
CA GLN A 691 32.93 -3.72 4.18
C GLN A 691 33.06 -5.22 4.52
N LYS A 692 32.03 -6.02 4.22
CA LYS A 692 31.99 -7.48 4.45
C LYS A 692 32.38 -8.29 3.23
N PHE A 693 32.42 -7.66 2.05
CA PHE A 693 32.75 -8.28 0.77
C PHE A 693 33.99 -7.61 0.19
N ILE A 694 35.04 -8.39 -0.05
CA ILE A 694 36.32 -7.86 -0.55
C ILE A 694 36.82 -8.82 -1.64
N GLY A 695 36.74 -8.41 -2.90
CA GLY A 695 37.30 -9.10 -4.06
C GLY A 695 36.81 -10.54 -4.33
N GLY A 696 37.35 -11.18 -5.37
CA GLY A 696 36.94 -12.51 -5.84
C GLY A 696 35.98 -12.47 -7.03
N SER A 697 35.18 -13.52 -7.22
CA SER A 697 34.27 -13.63 -8.37
C SER A 697 33.03 -14.49 -8.10
N VAL A 698 31.97 -14.25 -8.86
CA VAL A 698 30.76 -15.07 -8.96
C VAL A 698 30.53 -15.37 -10.43
N SER A 699 30.65 -16.62 -10.86
CA SER A 699 30.51 -17.03 -12.27
C SER A 699 29.07 -16.94 -12.78
N GLU A 700 28.90 -16.85 -14.09
CA GLU A 700 27.58 -17.00 -14.73
C GLU A 700 26.95 -18.35 -14.38
N GLY A 701 25.64 -18.36 -14.12
CA GLY A 701 24.90 -19.53 -13.64
C GLY A 701 25.08 -19.80 -12.14
N SER A 702 25.80 -18.96 -11.40
CA SER A 702 26.00 -19.19 -9.96
C SER A 702 24.81 -18.74 -9.11
N GLU A 703 24.76 -19.29 -7.91
CA GLU A 703 23.81 -18.92 -6.86
C GLU A 703 24.54 -18.58 -5.57
N LEU A 704 24.23 -17.43 -4.99
CA LEU A 704 24.73 -17.00 -3.69
C LEU A 704 23.55 -16.67 -2.76
N GLN A 705 23.42 -17.41 -1.67
CA GLN A 705 22.47 -17.11 -0.60
C GLN A 705 23.19 -16.92 0.72
N ILE A 706 23.04 -15.74 1.32
CA ILE A 706 23.64 -15.42 2.61
C ILE A 706 22.55 -15.06 3.61
N GLU A 707 22.20 -16.01 4.46
CA GLU A 707 21.22 -15.91 5.53
C GLU A 707 21.93 -15.88 6.90
N VAL A 708 22.89 -14.97 7.05
CA VAL A 708 23.62 -14.69 8.29
C VAL A 708 24.03 -13.21 8.32
N ALA A 709 23.95 -12.54 9.48
CA ALA A 709 24.29 -11.12 9.59
C ALA A 709 25.80 -10.89 9.73
N GLU A 710 26.50 -11.68 10.57
CA GLU A 710 27.96 -11.58 10.69
C GLU A 710 28.60 -12.46 9.60
N PHE A 711 29.17 -11.80 8.60
CA PHE A 711 29.73 -12.46 7.43
C PHE A 711 31.01 -11.77 7.02
N LEU A 712 31.96 -12.55 6.51
CA LEU A 712 33.11 -12.05 5.78
C LEU A 712 33.33 -12.90 4.54
N TRP A 713 33.36 -12.20 3.40
CA TRP A 713 33.84 -12.68 2.12
C TRP A 713 35.13 -11.96 1.78
N LYS A 714 36.22 -12.70 1.67
CA LYS A 714 37.49 -12.17 1.18
C LYS A 714 38.05 -13.06 0.07
N ASP A 715 38.03 -12.53 -1.14
CA ASP A 715 38.60 -13.07 -2.37
C ASP A 715 38.17 -14.53 -2.62
N VAL A 716 36.88 -14.81 -2.42
CA VAL A 716 36.26 -16.11 -2.72
C VAL A 716 35.91 -16.15 -4.21
N GLU A 717 36.11 -17.30 -4.84
CA GLU A 717 35.67 -17.59 -6.21
C GLU A 717 34.50 -18.58 -6.15
N LEU A 718 33.34 -18.19 -6.67
CA LEU A 718 32.14 -19.02 -6.69
C LEU A 718 31.75 -19.39 -8.13
N ASP A 719 31.78 -20.70 -8.41
CA ASP A 719 31.27 -21.32 -9.62
C ASP A 719 30.28 -22.43 -9.22
N GLY A 720 28.98 -22.12 -9.28
CA GLY A 720 27.91 -22.98 -8.79
C GLY A 720 27.09 -22.36 -7.65
N SER A 721 26.56 -23.18 -6.74
CA SER A 721 25.71 -22.75 -5.62
C SER A 721 26.45 -22.70 -4.28
N LEU A 722 26.39 -21.56 -3.59
CA LEU A 722 26.75 -21.39 -2.18
C LEU A 722 25.52 -20.91 -1.38
N ILE A 723 25.18 -21.66 -0.34
CA ILE A 723 24.03 -21.37 0.53
C ILE A 723 24.51 -21.38 1.99
N ILE A 724 24.41 -20.24 2.66
CA ILE A 724 24.71 -20.11 4.10
C ILE A 724 23.41 -19.81 4.82
N GLN A 725 23.05 -20.64 5.81
CA GLN A 725 21.87 -20.53 6.64
C GLN A 725 22.25 -20.51 8.11
N ALA A 726 21.65 -19.60 8.87
CA ALA A 726 21.70 -19.59 10.32
C ALA A 726 20.28 -19.69 10.88
N ASP A 727 20.09 -20.50 11.93
CA ASP A 727 18.80 -20.61 12.63
C ASP A 727 18.32 -19.26 13.14
N ASN A 728 19.27 -18.42 13.56
CA ASN A 728 18.97 -17.08 14.02
C ASN A 728 19.93 -16.07 13.38
N ILE A 729 19.54 -15.59 12.21
CA ILE A 729 20.33 -14.76 11.31
C ILE A 729 20.92 -13.52 12.00
N MET A 730 20.18 -12.92 12.92
CA MET A 730 20.54 -11.69 13.62
C MET A 730 20.99 -11.93 15.07
N GLY A 731 21.10 -13.18 15.55
CA GLY A 731 21.55 -13.53 16.92
C GLY A 731 20.45 -13.82 17.96
N SER A 732 20.78 -14.59 19.01
CA SER A 732 19.83 -15.12 20.02
C SER A 732 19.16 -14.06 20.93
N THR A 733 17.96 -14.38 21.43
CA THR A 733 17.12 -13.59 22.35
C THR A 733 17.53 -13.63 23.82
N LYS A 734 18.64 -14.28 24.20
CA LYS A 734 19.01 -14.42 25.62
C LYS A 734 19.64 -13.14 26.17
N SER A 735 19.01 -12.59 27.21
CA SER A 735 19.53 -11.50 28.03
C SER A 735 20.69 -11.99 28.92
N ASN A 736 21.77 -11.23 28.99
CA ASN A 736 22.80 -11.43 30.02
C ASN A 736 22.33 -10.92 31.39
N GLU A 737 23.19 -11.06 32.41
CA GLU A 737 22.92 -10.63 33.80
C GLU A 737 22.60 -9.13 33.95
N HIS A 738 22.90 -8.32 32.92
CA HIS A 738 22.61 -6.89 32.85
C HIS A 738 21.45 -6.55 31.90
N GLY A 739 20.76 -7.55 31.33
CA GLY A 739 19.65 -7.35 30.39
C GLY A 739 20.09 -7.10 28.93
N GLU A 740 21.36 -7.21 28.60
CA GLU A 740 21.89 -7.00 27.25
C GLU A 740 21.80 -8.30 26.44
N GLN A 741 21.30 -8.25 25.20
CA GLN A 741 21.26 -9.43 24.33
C GLN A 741 22.61 -9.59 23.63
N ILE A 742 23.10 -10.82 23.52
CA ILE A 742 24.43 -11.08 22.96
C ILE A 742 24.35 -11.99 21.72
N LEU A 743 25.16 -11.66 20.72
CA LEU A 743 24.88 -11.86 19.29
C LEU A 743 26.07 -12.47 18.53
N HIS A 744 26.22 -13.79 18.42
CA HIS A 744 27.31 -14.31 17.60
C HIS A 744 26.92 -15.59 16.88
N TYR A 745 26.77 -15.47 15.57
CA TYR A 745 26.79 -16.54 14.57
C TYR A 745 27.47 -15.94 13.36
N GLY A 746 28.42 -16.63 12.75
CA GLY A 746 29.10 -16.04 11.62
C GLY A 746 29.78 -17.03 10.70
N ALA A 747 29.90 -16.63 9.45
CA ALA A 747 30.66 -17.35 8.45
C ALA A 747 31.78 -16.47 7.90
N ARG A 748 32.98 -17.04 7.82
CA ARG A 748 34.18 -16.39 7.32
C ARG A 748 34.78 -17.23 6.21
N LEU A 749 34.81 -16.68 5.01
CA LEU A 749 35.42 -17.30 3.84
C LEU A 749 36.58 -16.44 3.37
N GLN A 750 37.78 -16.99 3.36
CA GLN A 750 39.01 -16.30 2.98
C GLN A 750 39.76 -17.12 1.94
N SER A 751 39.87 -16.60 0.71
CA SER A 751 40.59 -17.28 -0.39
C SER A 751 40.08 -18.70 -0.59
N VAL A 752 38.76 -18.84 -0.68
CA VAL A 752 38.05 -20.11 -0.90
C VAL A 752 37.62 -20.19 -2.35
N LYS A 753 37.84 -21.34 -3.00
CA LYS A 753 37.32 -21.61 -4.33
C LYS A 753 36.22 -22.68 -4.26
N ILE A 754 35.03 -22.34 -4.71
CA ILE A 754 33.84 -23.19 -4.67
C ILE A 754 33.49 -23.57 -6.11
N MET A 755 33.43 -24.87 -6.40
CA MET A 755 33.10 -25.38 -7.73
C MET A 755 32.10 -26.53 -7.60
N ASN A 756 30.86 -26.32 -8.05
CA ASN A 756 29.82 -27.35 -8.08
C ASN A 756 28.83 -27.10 -9.20
N GLU A 757 28.03 -28.11 -9.57
CA GLU A 757 27.06 -28.00 -10.68
C GLU A 757 25.89 -27.03 -10.43
N GLY A 758 25.69 -26.57 -9.19
CA GLY A 758 24.72 -25.52 -8.86
C GLY A 758 23.27 -25.81 -9.28
N ILE A 759 22.58 -24.77 -9.74
CA ILE A 759 21.21 -24.84 -10.25
C ILE A 759 21.18 -25.54 -11.61
N ASN A 760 20.22 -26.46 -11.80
CA ASN A 760 19.89 -26.96 -13.12
C ASN A 760 19.08 -25.91 -13.90
N TRP A 761 19.77 -24.98 -14.57
CA TRP A 761 19.16 -23.87 -15.33
C TRP A 761 18.29 -24.31 -16.51
N THR A 762 18.43 -25.56 -16.95
CA THR A 762 17.63 -26.12 -18.06
C THR A 762 16.29 -26.72 -17.59
N SER A 763 16.07 -26.85 -16.28
CA SER A 763 14.85 -27.44 -15.75
C SER A 763 13.64 -26.54 -16.03
N PRO A 764 12.59 -27.04 -16.74
CA PRO A 764 11.39 -26.26 -17.03
C PRO A 764 10.51 -26.03 -15.78
N LYS A 765 10.86 -26.66 -14.64
CA LYS A 765 10.16 -26.49 -13.37
C LYS A 765 10.61 -25.26 -12.59
N ASN A 766 11.76 -24.67 -12.94
CA ASN A 766 12.31 -23.54 -12.21
C ASN A 766 11.40 -22.30 -12.30
N VAL A 767 11.10 -21.71 -11.14
CA VAL A 767 10.45 -20.41 -11.03
C VAL A 767 11.36 -19.48 -10.23
N TYR A 768 12.26 -18.80 -10.95
CA TYR A 768 13.36 -18.02 -10.36
C TYR A 768 12.91 -16.94 -9.38
N TRP A 769 11.82 -16.21 -9.66
CA TRP A 769 11.33 -15.16 -8.77
C TRP A 769 10.65 -15.69 -7.51
N LYS A 770 10.15 -16.93 -7.53
CA LYS A 770 9.72 -17.64 -6.31
C LYS A 770 10.91 -18.22 -5.57
N HIS A 771 12.05 -18.36 -6.26
CA HIS A 771 13.22 -19.13 -5.87
C HIS A 771 12.90 -20.62 -5.64
N ASP A 772 11.94 -21.12 -6.41
CA ASP A 772 11.64 -22.55 -6.53
C ASP A 772 12.51 -23.10 -7.68
N VAL A 773 13.68 -23.64 -7.33
CA VAL A 773 14.71 -24.04 -8.29
C VAL A 773 15.28 -25.42 -7.97
N GLU A 774 15.54 -26.20 -9.01
CA GLU A 774 16.18 -27.50 -8.94
C GLU A 774 17.71 -27.35 -8.93
N ARG A 775 18.40 -28.06 -8.02
CA ARG A 775 19.86 -28.02 -7.88
C ARG A 775 20.44 -29.41 -8.10
N SER A 776 21.52 -29.48 -8.87
CA SER A 776 22.31 -30.68 -9.08
C SER A 776 23.31 -30.89 -7.94
N GLU A 777 24.01 -29.82 -7.55
CA GLU A 777 24.95 -29.80 -6.44
C GLU A 777 24.92 -28.44 -5.74
N SER A 778 25.38 -28.39 -4.50
CA SER A 778 25.59 -27.12 -3.80
C SER A 778 26.62 -27.26 -2.68
N LEU A 779 27.22 -26.15 -2.29
CA LEU A 779 27.87 -26.02 -0.99
C LEU A 779 26.87 -25.36 -0.03
N LYS A 780 26.40 -26.12 0.96
CA LYS A 780 25.49 -25.64 1.99
C LYS A 780 26.19 -25.58 3.35
N ILE A 781 26.10 -24.45 4.02
CA ILE A 781 26.61 -24.23 5.38
C ILE A 781 25.41 -23.91 6.27
N ILE A 782 25.21 -24.67 7.34
CA ILE A 782 24.13 -24.52 8.30
C ILE A 782 24.73 -24.27 9.68
N LEU A 783 24.43 -23.11 10.25
CA LEU A 783 24.86 -22.68 11.58
C LEU A 783 23.67 -22.84 12.53
N TYR A 784 23.81 -23.70 13.53
CA TYR A 784 22.78 -23.92 14.54
C TYR A 784 22.85 -22.82 15.61
N GLY A 785 22.90 -23.05 16.92
CA GLY A 785 23.07 -21.97 17.91
C GLY A 785 24.39 -21.20 17.74
N ASN A 786 25.17 -20.89 18.79
CA ASN A 786 26.38 -20.06 18.68
C ASN A 786 27.49 -20.76 17.90
N ALA A 787 27.34 -20.78 16.59
CA ALA A 787 28.10 -21.56 15.65
C ALA A 787 28.87 -20.63 14.72
N GLU A 788 30.13 -20.99 14.46
CA GLU A 788 31.01 -20.25 13.59
C GLU A 788 31.57 -21.17 12.51
N PHE A 789 31.60 -20.70 11.27
CA PHE A 789 32.23 -21.42 10.17
C PHE A 789 33.38 -20.58 9.61
N GLU A 790 34.55 -21.18 9.49
CA GLU A 790 35.71 -20.56 8.87
C GLU A 790 36.27 -21.49 7.80
N ALA A 791 36.42 -21.00 6.58
CA ALA A 791 37.16 -21.69 5.53
C ALA A 791 38.25 -20.76 5.01
N LYS A 792 39.47 -21.28 4.94
CA LYS A 792 40.63 -20.51 4.51
C LYS A 792 41.53 -21.31 3.57
N ASP A 793 41.94 -20.67 2.48
CA ASP A 793 42.91 -21.19 1.51
C ASP A 793 42.55 -22.60 1.00
N VAL A 794 41.27 -22.84 0.69
CA VAL A 794 40.73 -24.18 0.39
C VAL A 794 39.92 -24.21 -0.90
N VAL A 795 39.99 -25.34 -1.61
CA VAL A 795 39.16 -25.61 -2.80
C VAL A 795 38.09 -26.65 -2.47
N LEU A 796 36.83 -26.27 -2.56
CA LEU A 796 35.67 -27.12 -2.30
C LEU A 796 34.99 -27.49 -3.63
N LYS A 797 35.11 -28.76 -4.02
CA LYS A 797 34.55 -29.30 -5.27
C LYS A 797 33.40 -30.28 -5.01
N GLY A 798 32.32 -30.15 -5.78
CA GLY A 798 31.16 -31.03 -5.70
C GLY A 798 30.16 -30.61 -4.62
N ASN A 799 29.21 -31.49 -4.33
CA ASN A 799 28.17 -31.25 -3.32
C ASN A 799 28.68 -31.45 -1.88
N HIS A 800 28.50 -30.44 -1.03
CA HIS A 800 28.90 -30.47 0.39
C HIS A 800 27.83 -29.85 1.28
N ILE A 801 27.63 -30.43 2.46
CA ILE A 801 26.80 -29.87 3.53
C ILE A 801 27.61 -29.84 4.81
N PHE A 802 27.84 -28.64 5.35
CA PHE A 802 28.50 -28.41 6.62
C PHE A 802 27.49 -27.96 7.66
N GLU A 803 27.24 -28.80 8.64
CA GLU A 803 26.38 -28.52 9.78
C GLU A 803 27.24 -28.22 11.00
N VAL A 804 27.16 -26.99 11.50
CA VAL A 804 27.94 -26.52 12.65
C VAL A 804 27.02 -26.46 13.88
N PRO A 805 27.22 -27.34 14.88
CA PRO A 805 26.38 -27.35 16.10
C PRO A 805 26.51 -26.08 16.92
N ASP A 806 25.51 -25.82 17.77
CA ASP A 806 25.55 -24.76 18.78
C ASP A 806 26.83 -24.83 19.64
N GLY A 807 27.47 -23.68 19.86
CA GLY A 807 28.67 -23.54 20.67
C GLY A 807 29.94 -24.09 20.04
N HIS A 808 29.97 -24.32 18.72
CA HIS A 808 31.12 -24.86 18.02
C HIS A 808 31.58 -23.98 16.87
N ARG A 809 32.89 -24.00 16.62
CA ARG A 809 33.51 -23.43 15.43
C ARG A 809 34.02 -24.55 14.54
N MET A 810 33.57 -24.56 13.29
CA MET A 810 34.09 -25.44 12.25
C MET A 810 35.12 -24.69 11.41
N ARG A 811 36.33 -25.24 11.28
CA ARG A 811 37.42 -24.70 10.45
C ARG A 811 37.78 -25.68 9.34
N ILE A 812 37.73 -25.20 8.11
CA ILE A 812 38.10 -25.94 6.90
C ILE A 812 39.44 -25.42 6.38
N ILE A 813 40.42 -26.30 6.28
CA ILE A 813 41.78 -25.98 5.83
C ILE A 813 42.20 -27.00 4.77
N GLN A 814 42.89 -26.55 3.73
CA GLN A 814 43.44 -27.44 2.71
C GLN A 814 44.41 -28.46 3.33
N ASP A 815 44.28 -29.73 2.92
CA ASP A 815 45.20 -30.82 3.28
C ASP A 815 45.68 -31.56 2.02
N LYS A 816 46.73 -32.38 2.14
CA LYS A 816 47.39 -33.11 1.03
C LYS A 816 46.43 -34.00 0.23
N GLY A 817 45.32 -34.44 0.83
CA GLY A 817 44.29 -35.27 0.20
C GLY A 817 42.99 -34.56 -0.17
N GLY A 818 42.88 -33.24 0.02
CA GLY A 818 41.62 -32.49 -0.12
C GLY A 818 41.54 -31.38 0.91
N PHE A 819 40.68 -31.52 1.91
CA PHE A 819 40.59 -30.59 3.04
C PHE A 819 40.37 -31.34 4.35
N ASP A 820 40.85 -30.75 5.44
CA ASP A 820 40.61 -31.20 6.80
C ASP A 820 39.49 -30.35 7.44
N VAL A 821 38.65 -30.99 8.25
CA VAL A 821 37.53 -30.37 8.94
C VAL A 821 37.77 -30.45 10.44
N LYS A 822 38.03 -29.30 11.06
CA LYS A 822 38.24 -29.21 12.51
C LYS A 822 37.03 -28.60 13.17
N LEU A 823 36.37 -29.36 14.03
CA LEU A 823 35.28 -28.87 14.86
C LEU A 823 35.79 -28.64 16.29
N GLU A 824 35.72 -27.40 16.75
CA GLU A 824 36.27 -26.97 18.04
C GLU A 824 35.15 -26.35 18.89
N PRO A 825 35.03 -26.72 20.18
CA PRO A 825 34.09 -26.03 21.06
C PRO A 825 34.53 -24.59 21.30
N ILE A 826 33.57 -23.67 21.30
CA ILE A 826 33.78 -22.29 21.70
C ILE A 826 33.84 -22.26 23.24
N SER A 827 34.91 -21.67 23.78
CA SER A 827 35.11 -21.57 25.24
C SER A 827 33.94 -20.84 25.92
N VAL A 828 33.62 -21.22 27.15
CA VAL A 828 32.46 -20.68 27.90
C VAL A 828 32.55 -19.16 28.05
N GLU A 829 33.76 -18.61 28.20
CA GLU A 829 33.99 -17.16 28.30
C GLU A 829 33.64 -16.42 27.00
N MET A 830 33.75 -17.12 25.86
CA MET A 830 33.47 -16.60 24.52
C MET A 830 32.07 -16.98 24.01
N MET A 831 31.35 -17.87 24.69
CA MET A 831 29.97 -18.23 24.32
C MET A 831 29.02 -17.04 24.30
N SER A 832 29.33 -15.99 25.07
CA SER A 832 28.58 -14.74 25.02
C SER A 832 28.96 -13.92 23.79
N SER A 833 30.25 -13.84 23.43
CA SER A 833 30.78 -12.84 22.49
C SER A 833 31.28 -13.37 21.14
N GLY A 834 31.18 -14.68 20.91
CA GLY A 834 31.87 -15.35 19.80
C GLY A 834 33.39 -15.34 19.94
N THR A 835 34.06 -16.07 19.07
CA THR A 835 35.52 -15.96 18.86
C THR A 835 35.87 -14.76 17.99
N TRP A 836 34.91 -14.24 17.24
CA TRP A 836 35.04 -12.98 16.50
C TRP A 836 33.70 -12.27 16.26
N TYR A 837 33.76 -10.98 15.92
CA TYR A 837 32.60 -10.20 15.48
C TYR A 837 32.99 -8.89 14.80
N TRP A 838 32.04 -8.30 14.06
CA TRP A 838 32.16 -6.92 13.61
C TRP A 838 31.75 -5.95 14.73
N LYS A 839 32.69 -5.06 15.11
CA LYS A 839 32.42 -3.87 15.92
C LYS A 839 31.99 -2.73 14.99
N TYR A 840 30.79 -2.23 15.22
CA TYR A 840 30.20 -1.13 14.48
C TYR A 840 30.52 0.19 15.19
N THR A 841 31.05 1.16 14.47
CA THR A 841 31.37 2.49 14.98
C THR A 841 30.94 3.54 13.97
N VAL A 842 30.41 4.68 14.42
CA VAL A 842 30.14 5.81 13.54
C VAL A 842 31.42 6.65 13.41
N ASP A 843 31.88 6.85 12.19
CA ASP A 843 33.02 7.69 11.82
C ASP A 843 32.52 8.81 10.90
N GLY A 844 32.37 10.02 11.46
CA GLY A 844 31.67 11.12 10.80
C GLY A 844 30.21 10.76 10.52
N VAL A 845 29.88 10.59 9.23
CA VAL A 845 28.53 10.26 8.74
C VAL A 845 28.41 8.82 8.25
N HIS A 846 29.45 8.01 8.41
CA HIS A 846 29.53 6.65 7.90
C HIS A 846 29.61 5.63 9.04
N VAL A 847 29.07 4.44 8.79
CA VAL A 847 29.23 3.30 9.72
C VAL A 847 30.46 2.51 9.29
N LYS A 848 31.46 2.45 10.17
CA LYS A 848 32.70 1.70 9.99
C LYS A 848 32.67 0.40 10.77
N LEU A 849 33.06 -0.69 10.11
CA LEU A 849 33.21 -2.01 10.70
C LEU A 849 34.68 -2.27 11.02
N ASN A 850 34.95 -2.67 12.26
CA ASN A 850 36.26 -3.16 12.68
C ASN A 850 36.10 -4.58 13.20
N MET A 851 36.85 -5.52 12.64
CA MET A 851 36.81 -6.90 13.10
C MET A 851 37.52 -7.02 14.44
N VAL A 852 36.89 -7.69 15.39
CA VAL A 852 37.46 -8.02 16.70
C VAL A 852 37.58 -9.53 16.78
N GLU A 853 38.79 -10.00 17.09
CA GLU A 853 39.08 -11.41 17.33
C GLU A 853 39.45 -11.62 18.79
N LYS A 854 38.91 -12.66 19.41
CA LYS A 854 39.23 -13.07 20.77
C LYS A 854 40.04 -14.35 20.72
N TYR A 855 41.31 -14.26 21.15
CA TYR A 855 42.20 -15.41 21.27
C TYR A 855 42.09 -16.00 22.67
N THR A 856 41.89 -17.31 22.78
CA THR A 856 42.16 -18.03 24.03
C THR A 856 43.67 -18.08 24.19
N ALA A 857 44.20 -17.62 25.33
CA ALA A 857 45.56 -17.95 25.70
C ALA A 857 45.65 -19.48 25.81
N SER A 858 46.39 -20.13 24.91
CA SER A 858 46.66 -21.56 25.03
C SER A 858 47.39 -21.80 26.34
N ALA A 859 46.80 -22.59 27.23
CA ALA A 859 47.47 -23.14 28.40
C ALA A 859 48.53 -24.15 27.95
N THR A 860 49.66 -23.64 27.45
CA THR A 860 50.93 -24.36 27.31
C THR A 860 52.04 -23.34 27.54
N ASP A 861 52.34 -23.11 28.81
CA ASP A 861 53.68 -22.76 29.30
C ASP A 861 53.68 -22.96 30.83
N SER A 862 53.79 -24.22 31.24
CA SER A 862 54.36 -24.64 32.53
C SER A 862 55.05 -25.98 32.37
#